data_AF-A0A0R2KLN6-F1
#
_entry.id   AF-A0A0R2KLN6-F1
#
_cell.length_a   1.000
_cell.length_b   1.000
_cell.length_c   1.000
_cell.angle_alpha   90.00
_cell.angle_beta   90.00
_cell.angle_gamma   90.00
#
_symmetry.space_group_name_H-M   'P 1'
#
loop_
_entity.id
_entity.type
_entity.pdbx_description
1 polymer ?
#
loop_
_entity_poly.entity_id
_entity_poly.type
_entity_poly.pdbx_seq_one_letter_code
_entity_poly.pdbx_strand_id
1 'polypeptide(L)'
;MTVHIIYQAGEQKAKVIYWDDTDNTEISAENLTGKTGETSKYRTQPTIDELKKKGYEFVSEDYPTNGVVFDNDTTKDQVFKVHLKHTYKTVTPQDPETPDTPINPDDPNSPKYPTEVGDIEKTVTRTIKYKYGKDTVKADQQAADPVTQPVKFDRTVTVDKVTGKVTETTPWKIAKGSMDKVTSPAIAGYTPDQAEVAKETPKETDKDQTIEVIYHADEQKATVTYIDDTTGKSISVKELTGKTGTTSDYRTAATIKDLEKKGYELVSNDYPKDGVVFDNDTAKDQAFEVHLKHTYKTVTPQDPETPDTPINPDDPTGPKYPKEVGDIEKTVTRTIKYKYGKDTVKADQQAADPVTQPVKFDRTVTVDKVTGKVTETTPWKIAKGSMDKVTSPAIAGYTPDQAEVAKETPKETDKDQTIEVIYHADDQKATVTYVDDTTGETISVENLTGKTGTTSDYRTKATIEALEKKGYKLISDDYPANGVVFDSDTNKDQQFTVHLEHLTKVVTPDDPGNPDEPINPEDPNGPKYPKETTKDHLVQEIKRTIRYQYEDGSQAQPDVVQTATYHRTMTIDRVTGKVIATSAWVLKQGDNNIFKAVITPEIAGYTPDRKQVELLEISATTKSQVIVVTYKKNAAPKKVLPKTGDAAHMQAKALGGILVGMSSLMGLMGFLEKRRKTE
;
A
#
# COMPACT_ATOMS: atom_id res chain seq x y z
N MET A 1 36.06 37.25 -193.89
CA MET A 1 35.71 36.36 -192.76
C MET A 1 35.78 37.18 -191.48
N THR A 2 34.90 36.93 -190.52
CA THR A 2 34.89 37.63 -189.22
C THR A 2 35.06 36.59 -188.13
N VAL A 3 36.19 36.61 -187.43
CA VAL A 3 36.46 35.68 -186.32
C VAL A 3 35.82 36.22 -185.04
N HIS A 4 35.09 35.38 -184.32
CA HIS A 4 34.65 35.67 -182.96
C HIS A 4 35.62 35.01 -181.97
N ILE A 5 36.01 35.74 -180.93
CA ILE A 5 36.80 35.21 -179.80
C ILE A 5 35.85 35.09 -178.62
N ILE A 6 35.86 33.92 -177.95
CA ILE A 6 35.10 33.67 -176.72
C ILE A 6 36.13 33.56 -175.60
N TYR A 7 36.00 34.40 -174.58
CA TYR A 7 36.83 34.32 -173.37
C TYR A 7 36.23 33.31 -172.38
N GLN A 8 37.09 32.59 -171.67
CA GLN A 8 36.72 31.72 -170.55
C GLN A 8 37.05 32.43 -169.23
N ALA A 9 36.13 32.42 -168.28
CA ALA A 9 36.38 32.95 -166.93
C ALA A 9 37.36 32.04 -166.17
N GLY A 10 38.35 32.66 -165.51
CA GLY A 10 39.36 32.03 -164.67
C GLY A 10 38.84 31.65 -163.29
N GLU A 11 39.60 30.81 -162.60
CA GLU A 11 39.32 30.35 -161.23
C GLU A 11 39.90 31.32 -160.19
N GLN A 12 39.18 31.47 -159.07
CA GLN A 12 39.43 32.41 -157.98
C GLN A 12 39.19 31.75 -156.63
N LYS A 13 39.56 32.44 -155.54
CA LYS A 13 39.53 31.92 -154.18
C LYS A 13 38.93 32.88 -153.15
N ALA A 14 38.32 32.30 -152.12
CA ALA A 14 37.94 32.98 -150.89
C ALA A 14 38.21 32.09 -149.67
N LYS A 15 38.58 32.67 -148.53
CA LYS A 15 38.74 31.95 -147.24
C LYS A 15 37.74 32.50 -146.23
N VAL A 16 36.98 31.62 -145.58
CA VAL A 16 36.08 31.97 -144.47
C VAL A 16 36.67 31.44 -143.18
N ILE A 17 37.03 32.33 -142.27
CA ILE A 17 37.73 32.03 -141.02
C ILE A 17 36.74 32.11 -139.86
N TYR A 18 36.58 31.02 -139.11
CA TYR A 18 35.88 31.03 -137.83
C TYR A 18 36.87 31.43 -136.76
N TRP A 19 36.65 32.59 -136.14
CA TRP A 19 37.54 33.21 -135.17
C TRP A 19 36.90 33.17 -133.78
N ASP A 20 37.69 32.82 -132.78
CA ASP A 20 37.33 32.87 -131.38
C ASP A 20 37.80 34.18 -130.77
N ASP A 21 36.88 35.01 -130.31
CA ASP A 21 37.11 36.27 -129.61
C ASP A 21 37.43 36.08 -128.12
N THR A 22 37.21 34.89 -127.54
CA THR A 22 37.57 34.58 -126.15
C THR A 22 39.06 34.29 -126.02
N ASP A 23 39.58 33.27 -126.72
CA ASP A 23 41.02 32.96 -126.69
C ASP A 23 41.82 33.72 -127.79
N ASN A 24 41.15 34.45 -128.69
CA ASN A 24 41.73 35.20 -129.81
C ASN A 24 42.49 34.32 -130.83
N THR A 25 41.83 33.27 -131.33
CA THR A 25 42.43 32.24 -132.23
C THR A 25 41.55 31.87 -133.43
N GLU A 26 42.13 31.16 -134.42
CA GLU A 26 41.38 30.55 -135.54
C GLU A 26 40.84 29.18 -135.11
N ILE A 27 39.51 29.07 -134.97
CA ILE A 27 38.78 27.84 -134.62
C ILE A 27 38.88 26.83 -135.76
N SER A 28 38.62 27.31 -136.97
CA SER A 28 38.67 26.58 -138.24
C SER A 28 38.58 27.56 -139.40
N ALA A 29 38.83 27.10 -140.62
CA ALA A 29 38.53 27.89 -141.80
C ALA A 29 38.23 27.04 -143.04
N GLU A 30 37.31 27.53 -143.86
CA GLU A 30 36.92 26.95 -145.14
C GLU A 30 37.62 27.67 -146.30
N ASN A 31 38.07 26.93 -147.32
CA ASN A 31 38.68 27.50 -148.52
C ASN A 31 37.78 27.21 -149.73
N LEU A 32 37.30 28.27 -150.37
CA LEU A 32 36.30 28.24 -151.43
C LEU A 32 36.97 28.53 -152.78
N THR A 33 36.63 27.76 -153.82
CA THR A 33 36.97 28.09 -155.21
C THR A 33 35.72 28.26 -156.08
N GLY A 34 35.86 29.01 -157.16
CA GLY A 34 34.82 29.25 -158.17
C GLY A 34 35.36 30.14 -159.28
N LYS A 35 34.53 30.45 -160.29
CA LYS A 35 34.98 31.34 -161.39
C LYS A 35 34.74 32.82 -161.09
N THR A 36 35.55 33.70 -161.66
CA THR A 36 35.30 35.16 -161.65
C THR A 36 33.85 35.48 -162.05
N GLY A 37 33.14 36.20 -161.18
CA GLY A 37 31.73 36.57 -161.32
C GLY A 37 30.72 35.49 -160.86
N GLU A 38 31.17 34.30 -160.46
CA GLU A 38 30.32 33.27 -159.86
C GLU A 38 30.02 33.61 -158.39
N THR A 39 28.83 33.26 -157.90
CA THR A 39 28.46 33.41 -156.48
C THR A 39 28.65 32.08 -155.74
N SER A 40 29.36 32.12 -154.61
CA SER A 40 29.60 30.94 -153.79
C SER A 40 28.31 30.36 -153.21
N LYS A 41 28.21 29.03 -153.26
CA LYS A 41 27.12 28.25 -152.65
C LYS A 41 27.34 28.01 -151.16
N TYR A 42 28.52 28.34 -150.63
CA TYR A 42 28.84 28.20 -149.21
C TYR A 42 27.99 29.13 -148.34
N ARG A 43 27.62 28.65 -147.15
CA ARG A 43 26.89 29.38 -146.11
C ARG A 43 27.53 29.05 -144.77
N THR A 44 27.65 30.06 -143.92
CA THR A 44 28.29 30.00 -142.60
C THR A 44 27.39 29.37 -141.54
N GLN A 45 26.08 29.57 -141.65
CA GLN A 45 25.06 29.12 -140.69
C GLN A 45 25.21 27.66 -140.21
N PRO A 46 25.46 26.64 -141.05
CA PRO A 46 25.61 25.26 -140.57
C PRO A 46 26.82 25.08 -139.64
N THR A 47 27.96 25.68 -139.97
CA THR A 47 29.17 25.63 -139.14
C THR A 47 29.00 26.47 -137.87
N ILE A 48 28.32 27.63 -137.95
CA ILE A 48 27.93 28.42 -136.78
C ILE A 48 27.07 27.56 -135.83
N ASP A 49 26.10 26.80 -136.34
CA ASP A 49 25.20 25.99 -135.52
C ASP A 49 25.84 24.68 -135.00
N GLU A 50 26.90 24.18 -135.65
CA GLU A 50 27.77 23.15 -135.06
C GLU A 50 28.67 23.72 -133.95
N LEU A 51 29.23 24.92 -134.12
CA LEU A 51 30.04 25.57 -133.09
C LEU A 51 29.20 25.95 -131.86
N LYS A 52 27.93 26.34 -132.05
CA LYS A 52 26.98 26.54 -130.93
C LYS A 52 26.80 25.30 -130.07
N LYS A 53 26.69 24.11 -130.68
CA LYS A 53 26.60 22.83 -129.94
C LYS A 53 27.88 22.50 -129.17
N LYS A 54 29.03 23.02 -129.62
CA LYS A 54 30.32 22.91 -128.94
C LYS A 54 30.56 23.99 -127.87
N GLY A 55 29.55 24.81 -127.56
CA GLY A 55 29.59 25.80 -126.49
C GLY A 55 29.95 27.22 -126.92
N TYR A 56 30.08 27.51 -128.22
CA TYR A 56 30.31 28.88 -128.71
C TYR A 56 29.01 29.70 -128.83
N GLU A 57 29.11 31.01 -128.76
CA GLU A 57 28.06 31.96 -129.17
C GLU A 57 28.57 32.79 -130.35
N PHE A 58 27.71 32.96 -131.37
CA PHE A 58 27.99 33.82 -132.52
C PHE A 58 27.98 35.30 -132.14
N VAL A 59 28.99 36.05 -132.57
CA VAL A 59 29.15 37.48 -132.31
C VAL A 59 28.82 38.30 -133.55
N SER A 60 29.46 37.99 -134.69
CA SER A 60 29.26 38.69 -135.96
C SER A 60 29.86 37.91 -137.14
N GLU A 61 29.55 38.33 -138.37
CA GLU A 61 30.29 37.92 -139.57
C GLU A 61 30.39 39.08 -140.56
N ASP A 62 31.46 39.10 -141.36
CA ASP A 62 31.56 39.94 -142.57
C ASP A 62 31.22 39.16 -143.86
N TYR A 63 30.97 37.85 -143.75
CA TYR A 63 30.64 37.00 -144.90
C TYR A 63 29.25 37.34 -145.47
N PRO A 64 29.11 37.57 -146.80
CA PRO A 64 27.81 37.90 -147.37
C PRO A 64 26.78 36.78 -147.23
N THR A 65 25.59 37.07 -146.69
CA THR A 65 24.52 36.10 -146.40
C THR A 65 24.08 35.27 -147.63
N ASN A 66 24.20 35.84 -148.83
CA ASN A 66 23.88 35.19 -150.10
C ASN A 66 25.08 34.48 -150.77
N GLY A 67 26.21 34.39 -150.08
CA GLY A 67 27.49 33.94 -150.60
C GLY A 67 28.29 35.07 -151.22
N VAL A 68 29.61 35.00 -151.13
CA VAL A 68 30.52 35.93 -151.82
C VAL A 68 30.45 35.76 -153.34
N VAL A 69 30.56 36.87 -154.09
CA VAL A 69 30.86 36.84 -155.53
C VAL A 69 32.37 36.86 -155.71
N PHE A 70 32.92 35.82 -156.34
CA PHE A 70 34.34 35.75 -156.64
C PHE A 70 34.72 36.90 -157.60
N ASP A 71 35.74 37.67 -157.24
CA ASP A 71 36.16 38.85 -158.01
C ASP A 71 37.08 38.48 -159.20
N ASN A 72 37.99 39.38 -159.58
CA ASN A 72 38.95 39.19 -160.66
C ASN A 72 40.43 39.41 -160.23
N ASP A 73 40.73 39.58 -158.94
CA ASP A 73 42.10 39.77 -158.43
C ASP A 73 42.77 38.41 -158.19
N THR A 74 43.34 37.82 -159.25
CA THR A 74 44.11 36.56 -159.17
C THR A 74 45.40 36.66 -158.31
N THR A 75 45.63 37.77 -157.60
CA THR A 75 46.74 37.94 -156.65
C THR A 75 46.30 37.87 -155.18
N LYS A 76 45.00 37.81 -154.88
CA LYS A 76 44.48 37.78 -153.50
C LYS A 76 43.22 36.93 -153.34
N ASP A 77 43.27 36.00 -152.39
CA ASP A 77 42.10 35.29 -151.92
C ASP A 77 41.21 36.24 -151.09
N GLN A 78 39.89 36.24 -151.31
CA GLN A 78 38.95 37.07 -150.56
C GLN A 78 38.77 36.51 -149.14
N VAL A 79 39.25 37.19 -148.09
CA VAL A 79 39.18 36.69 -146.71
C VAL A 79 38.01 37.30 -145.94
N PHE A 80 37.25 36.44 -145.27
CA PHE A 80 36.10 36.76 -144.41
C PHE A 80 36.30 36.17 -143.02
N LYS A 81 35.78 36.84 -141.99
CA LYS A 81 35.72 36.35 -140.61
C LYS A 81 34.29 36.17 -140.11
N VAL A 82 34.06 35.03 -139.48
CA VAL A 82 32.91 34.74 -138.61
C VAL A 82 33.44 34.75 -137.18
N HIS A 83 33.01 35.70 -136.38
CA HIS A 83 33.41 35.88 -134.99
C HIS A 83 32.46 35.13 -134.06
N LEU A 84 33.04 34.32 -133.17
CA LEU A 84 32.35 33.62 -132.09
C LEU A 84 33.12 33.83 -130.77
N LYS A 85 32.49 33.52 -129.65
CA LYS A 85 33.10 33.56 -128.29
C LYS A 85 32.64 32.34 -127.49
N HIS A 86 33.31 32.03 -126.39
CA HIS A 86 32.86 30.98 -125.49
C HIS A 86 31.56 31.35 -124.75
N THR A 87 30.78 30.34 -124.38
CA THR A 87 29.73 30.44 -123.36
C THR A 87 30.12 29.67 -122.10
N TYR A 88 29.43 29.96 -121.00
CA TYR A 88 29.72 29.42 -119.68
C TYR A 88 28.49 28.72 -119.09
N LYS A 89 28.70 27.76 -118.17
CA LYS A 89 27.69 27.26 -117.23
C LYS A 89 28.18 27.59 -115.82
N THR A 90 27.35 28.27 -115.04
CA THR A 90 27.53 28.32 -113.57
C THR A 90 26.73 27.18 -112.96
N VAL A 91 27.42 26.27 -112.29
CA VAL A 91 26.80 25.17 -111.52
C VAL A 91 26.48 25.68 -110.11
N THR A 92 25.29 25.35 -109.62
CA THR A 92 24.77 25.81 -108.32
C THR A 92 24.08 24.66 -107.58
N PRO A 93 23.87 24.73 -106.26
CA PRO A 93 23.10 23.70 -105.55
C PRO A 93 21.64 23.54 -106.04
N GLN A 94 21.10 24.53 -106.75
CA GLN A 94 19.75 24.53 -107.30
C GLN A 94 19.69 24.07 -108.77
N ASP A 95 20.84 24.06 -109.45
CA ASP A 95 21.06 23.54 -110.81
C ASP A 95 22.38 22.75 -110.80
N PRO A 96 22.39 21.57 -110.14
CA PRO A 96 23.60 20.78 -109.92
C PRO A 96 23.94 19.94 -111.15
N GLU A 97 25.22 19.89 -111.48
CA GLU A 97 25.77 19.09 -112.57
C GLU A 97 26.65 17.97 -112.01
N THR A 98 26.78 16.88 -112.76
CA THR A 98 27.55 15.70 -112.30
C THR A 98 28.96 15.74 -112.89
N PRO A 99 30.03 15.54 -112.11
CA PRO A 99 31.38 15.34 -112.65
C PRO A 99 31.41 14.26 -113.75
N ASP A 100 32.33 14.41 -114.71
CA ASP A 100 32.52 13.51 -115.84
C ASP A 100 31.35 13.39 -116.85
N THR A 101 30.23 14.14 -116.71
CA THR A 101 29.22 14.24 -117.79
C THR A 101 29.57 15.35 -118.80
N PRO A 102 29.15 15.27 -120.07
CA PRO A 102 29.42 16.31 -121.07
C PRO A 102 28.71 17.64 -120.71
N ILE A 103 29.40 18.77 -120.89
CA ILE A 103 28.88 20.11 -120.57
C ILE A 103 27.84 20.59 -121.60
N ASN A 104 27.95 20.14 -122.85
CA ASN A 104 26.96 20.42 -123.88
C ASN A 104 26.14 19.13 -124.15
N PRO A 105 24.87 19.02 -123.70
CA PRO A 105 24.11 17.77 -123.78
C PRO A 105 23.90 17.24 -125.21
N ASP A 106 23.89 18.12 -126.20
CA ASP A 106 23.74 17.79 -127.63
C ASP A 106 25.03 17.32 -128.32
N ASP A 107 26.18 17.36 -127.63
CA ASP A 107 27.47 16.81 -128.12
C ASP A 107 28.10 15.88 -127.06
N PRO A 108 27.97 14.55 -127.22
CA PRO A 108 28.58 13.55 -126.33
C PRO A 108 30.12 13.58 -126.28
N ASN A 109 30.79 14.30 -127.20
CA ASN A 109 32.24 14.47 -127.21
C ASN A 109 32.68 15.85 -126.70
N SER A 110 31.74 16.69 -126.24
CA SER A 110 32.05 17.98 -125.63
C SER A 110 32.89 17.83 -124.34
N PRO A 111 33.58 18.88 -123.88
CA PRO A 111 34.30 18.84 -122.62
C PRO A 111 33.39 18.42 -121.47
N LYS A 112 33.94 17.71 -120.49
CA LYS A 112 33.20 17.18 -119.34
C LYS A 112 33.25 18.13 -118.15
N TYR A 113 32.24 18.08 -117.30
CA TYR A 113 32.26 18.80 -116.02
C TYR A 113 33.42 18.30 -115.14
N PRO A 114 34.25 19.22 -114.60
CA PRO A 114 35.36 18.88 -113.72
C PRO A 114 34.87 18.54 -112.31
N THR A 115 35.70 17.90 -111.49
CA THR A 115 35.27 17.31 -110.20
C THR A 115 34.81 18.33 -109.17
N GLU A 116 35.26 19.58 -109.28
CA GLU A 116 34.86 20.70 -108.42
C GLU A 116 33.35 20.96 -108.43
N VAL A 117 32.63 20.65 -109.52
CA VAL A 117 31.16 20.85 -109.57
C VAL A 117 30.41 19.90 -108.64
N GLY A 118 31.03 18.78 -108.25
CA GLY A 118 30.50 17.85 -107.25
C GLY A 118 30.77 18.26 -105.80
N ASP A 119 31.64 19.25 -105.56
CA ASP A 119 32.01 19.73 -104.21
C ASP A 119 31.47 21.16 -103.98
N ILE A 120 30.16 21.35 -104.14
CA ILE A 120 29.48 22.66 -104.06
C ILE A 120 28.51 22.82 -102.88
N GLU A 121 28.15 21.73 -102.17
CA GLU A 121 27.45 21.76 -100.89
C GLU A 121 28.30 21.07 -99.80
N LYS A 122 28.33 21.65 -98.59
CA LYS A 122 28.86 21.02 -97.38
C LYS A 122 27.89 21.21 -96.20
N THR A 123 27.97 20.35 -95.20
CA THR A 123 27.20 20.48 -93.95
C THR A 123 28.11 20.19 -92.77
N VAL A 124 28.07 21.03 -91.74
CA VAL A 124 28.73 20.81 -90.45
C VAL A 124 27.66 20.83 -89.36
N THR A 125 27.64 19.82 -88.50
CA THR A 125 26.57 19.56 -87.54
C THR A 125 27.08 19.60 -86.11
N ARG A 126 26.40 20.36 -85.26
CA ARG A 126 26.60 20.33 -83.82
C ARG A 126 25.50 19.54 -83.15
N THR A 127 25.86 18.57 -82.31
CA THR A 127 24.93 17.75 -81.53
C THR A 127 25.19 17.96 -80.04
N ILE A 128 24.20 18.45 -79.31
CA ILE A 128 24.25 18.60 -77.85
C ILE A 128 23.47 17.43 -77.24
N LYS A 129 24.10 16.66 -76.36
CA LYS A 129 23.51 15.50 -75.67
C LYS A 129 23.42 15.77 -74.18
N TYR A 130 22.28 15.43 -73.58
CA TYR A 130 22.03 15.62 -72.16
C TYR A 130 22.01 14.25 -71.45
N LYS A 131 22.84 14.06 -70.43
CA LYS A 131 22.94 12.81 -69.64
C LYS A 131 22.91 13.08 -68.14
N TYR A 132 22.51 12.10 -67.35
CA TYR A 132 22.67 12.14 -65.89
C TYR A 132 24.08 11.69 -65.46
N GLY A 133 24.63 12.39 -64.47
CA GLY A 133 25.93 12.10 -63.86
C GLY A 133 25.97 10.81 -63.05
N LYS A 134 27.19 10.35 -62.73
CA LYS A 134 27.45 9.11 -61.97
C LYS A 134 27.18 9.23 -60.47
N ASP A 135 26.98 10.46 -60.00
CA ASP A 135 26.48 10.85 -58.69
C ASP A 135 24.95 10.67 -58.54
N THR A 136 24.27 10.13 -59.55
CA THR A 136 22.80 10.01 -59.61
C THR A 136 22.33 8.56 -59.74
N VAL A 137 21.12 8.26 -59.26
CA VAL A 137 20.46 6.96 -59.46
C VAL A 137 20.03 6.69 -60.92
N LYS A 138 20.23 7.65 -61.83
CA LYS A 138 19.96 7.56 -63.27
C LYS A 138 21.24 7.57 -64.12
N ALA A 139 22.40 7.28 -63.52
CA ALA A 139 23.72 7.40 -64.14
C ALA A 139 23.78 6.89 -65.59
N ASP A 140 24.44 7.68 -66.44
CA ASP A 140 24.64 7.43 -67.89
C ASP A 140 23.35 7.37 -68.75
N GLN A 141 22.15 7.52 -68.18
CA GLN A 141 20.88 7.64 -68.92
C GLN A 141 20.72 9.05 -69.55
N GLN A 142 19.92 9.14 -70.62
CA GLN A 142 19.55 10.42 -71.25
C GLN A 142 18.70 11.28 -70.30
N ALA A 143 19.08 12.54 -70.12
CA ALA A 143 18.41 13.49 -69.24
C ALA A 143 17.36 14.35 -69.96
N ALA A 144 17.63 14.70 -71.22
CA ALA A 144 16.72 15.40 -72.12
C ALA A 144 17.06 15.07 -73.58
N ASP A 145 16.15 15.38 -74.51
CA ASP A 145 16.33 15.05 -75.93
C ASP A 145 17.51 15.81 -76.58
N PRO A 146 18.36 15.15 -77.37
CA PRO A 146 19.51 15.81 -78.01
C PRO A 146 19.10 16.91 -79.01
N VAL A 147 19.81 18.03 -78.97
CA VAL A 147 19.61 19.15 -79.91
C VAL A 147 20.63 19.09 -81.02
N THR A 148 20.18 19.09 -82.28
CA THR A 148 21.04 19.09 -83.47
C THR A 148 20.93 20.41 -84.23
N GLN A 149 22.08 20.97 -84.60
CA GLN A 149 22.24 22.25 -85.30
C GLN A 149 23.10 22.04 -86.56
N PRO A 150 22.50 21.68 -87.70
CA PRO A 150 23.20 21.59 -88.99
C PRO A 150 23.35 22.97 -89.62
N VAL A 151 24.57 23.31 -90.02
CA VAL A 151 24.89 24.49 -90.85
C VAL A 151 25.32 24.01 -92.22
N LYS A 152 24.53 24.37 -93.24
CA LYS A 152 24.86 24.12 -94.64
C LYS A 152 25.69 25.27 -95.22
N PHE A 153 26.73 24.90 -95.95
CA PHE A 153 27.56 25.80 -96.75
C PHE A 153 27.35 25.51 -98.24
N ASP A 154 27.31 26.56 -99.05
CA ASP A 154 27.32 26.45 -100.50
C ASP A 154 28.41 27.33 -101.15
N ARG A 155 28.74 26.99 -102.39
CA ARG A 155 29.49 27.81 -103.35
C ARG A 155 28.98 27.54 -104.76
N THR A 156 29.38 28.37 -105.72
CA THR A 156 29.11 28.13 -107.15
C THR A 156 30.41 27.97 -107.92
N VAL A 157 30.37 27.18 -108.99
CA VAL A 157 31.52 26.89 -109.87
C VAL A 157 31.11 27.23 -111.30
N THR A 158 31.80 28.18 -111.92
CA THR A 158 31.58 28.53 -113.33
C THR A 158 32.59 27.77 -114.19
N VAL A 159 32.08 27.07 -115.20
CA VAL A 159 32.87 26.33 -116.18
C VAL A 159 32.67 26.89 -117.58
N ASP A 160 33.73 26.84 -118.37
CA ASP A 160 33.77 27.19 -119.78
C ASP A 160 33.27 26.01 -120.64
N LYS A 161 32.29 26.25 -121.52
CA LYS A 161 31.65 25.17 -122.29
C LYS A 161 32.47 24.66 -123.48
N VAL A 162 33.52 25.38 -123.87
CA VAL A 162 34.38 25.04 -125.02
C VAL A 162 35.66 24.33 -124.56
N THR A 163 36.19 24.70 -123.39
CA THR A 163 37.44 24.15 -122.84
C THR A 163 37.24 23.21 -121.64
N GLY A 164 36.07 23.21 -121.01
CA GLY A 164 35.74 22.41 -119.81
C GLY A 164 36.43 22.86 -118.52
N LYS A 165 37.18 23.96 -118.55
CA LYS A 165 37.92 24.47 -117.39
C LYS A 165 37.01 25.23 -116.43
N VAL A 166 37.30 25.12 -115.14
CA VAL A 166 36.78 26.06 -114.14
C VAL A 166 37.38 27.44 -114.40
N THR A 167 36.52 28.45 -114.54
CA THR A 167 36.91 29.86 -114.72
C THR A 167 36.71 30.70 -113.46
N GLU A 168 35.74 30.32 -112.63
CA GLU A 168 35.46 30.98 -111.34
C GLU A 168 34.98 29.96 -110.30
N THR A 169 35.39 30.13 -109.05
CA THR A 169 34.74 29.50 -107.89
C THR A 169 34.49 30.56 -106.83
N THR A 170 33.28 30.61 -106.25
CA THR A 170 33.02 31.53 -105.14
C THR A 170 33.62 30.99 -103.84
N PRO A 171 33.95 31.86 -102.86
CA PRO A 171 34.13 31.43 -101.49
C PRO A 171 32.90 30.66 -100.97
N TRP A 172 33.12 29.77 -100.00
CA TRP A 172 32.04 29.15 -99.25
C TRP A 172 31.32 30.19 -98.41
N LYS A 173 29.98 30.13 -98.39
CA LYS A 173 29.11 30.95 -97.54
C LYS A 173 28.13 30.05 -96.80
N ILE A 174 27.56 30.53 -95.69
CA ILE A 174 26.47 29.80 -95.01
C ILE A 174 25.20 29.94 -95.86
N ALA A 175 24.72 28.82 -96.39
CA ALA A 175 23.50 28.72 -97.19
C ALA A 175 22.25 28.66 -96.29
N LYS A 176 22.33 27.91 -95.18
CA LYS A 176 21.20 27.67 -94.28
C LYS A 176 21.65 27.15 -92.91
N GLY A 177 20.97 27.58 -91.86
CA GLY A 177 21.16 27.08 -90.49
C GLY A 177 22.15 27.90 -89.66
N SER A 178 22.20 27.62 -88.36
CA SER A 178 23.01 28.35 -87.38
C SER A 178 23.30 27.48 -86.15
N MET A 179 24.46 27.68 -85.53
CA MET A 179 24.81 27.08 -84.24
C MET A 179 24.52 28.08 -83.10
N ASP A 180 23.25 28.48 -82.99
CA ASP A 180 22.80 29.42 -81.97
C ASP A 180 22.92 28.86 -80.55
N LYS A 181 22.89 29.76 -79.56
CA LYS A 181 23.02 29.42 -78.15
C LYS A 181 21.87 28.51 -77.70
N VAL A 182 22.19 27.44 -76.96
CA VAL A 182 21.19 26.50 -76.43
C VAL A 182 21.29 26.45 -74.92
N THR A 183 20.27 26.94 -74.22
CA THR A 183 20.13 26.79 -72.77
C THR A 183 19.79 25.34 -72.44
N SER A 184 20.45 24.77 -71.43
CA SER A 184 20.22 23.40 -70.98
C SER A 184 18.86 23.31 -70.27
N PRO A 185 18.01 22.30 -70.57
CA PRO A 185 16.69 22.15 -69.95
C PRO A 185 16.73 22.15 -68.41
N ALA A 186 15.78 22.85 -67.78
CA ALA A 186 15.63 22.76 -66.32
C ALA A 186 15.03 21.40 -65.93
N ILE A 187 15.73 20.65 -65.08
CA ILE A 187 15.28 19.36 -64.55
C ILE A 187 15.24 19.46 -63.03
N ALA A 188 14.06 19.34 -62.43
CA ALA A 188 13.91 19.50 -60.98
C ALA A 188 14.75 18.47 -60.20
N GLY A 189 15.55 18.97 -59.25
CA GLY A 189 16.54 18.23 -58.46
C GLY A 189 17.85 17.90 -59.16
N TYR A 190 18.14 18.50 -60.32
CA TYR A 190 19.42 18.33 -60.99
C TYR A 190 19.97 19.64 -61.59
N THR A 191 21.24 19.91 -61.31
CA THR A 191 22.00 21.02 -61.89
C THR A 191 22.90 20.52 -63.04
N PRO A 192 22.81 21.08 -64.26
CA PRO A 192 23.75 20.76 -65.34
C PRO A 192 25.11 21.41 -65.12
N ASP A 193 26.18 20.70 -65.48
CA ASP A 193 27.57 21.21 -65.53
C ASP A 193 27.71 22.46 -66.42
N GLN A 194 26.91 22.52 -67.48
CA GLN A 194 26.82 23.63 -68.43
C GLN A 194 25.36 24.11 -68.49
N ALA A 195 25.06 25.24 -67.86
CA ALA A 195 23.72 25.86 -67.91
C ALA A 195 23.32 26.31 -69.33
N GLU A 196 24.29 26.61 -70.20
CA GLU A 196 24.06 26.87 -71.62
C GLU A 196 25.28 26.53 -72.48
N VAL A 197 25.03 26.00 -73.67
CA VAL A 197 26.03 25.81 -74.73
C VAL A 197 26.05 27.07 -75.59
N ALA A 198 27.24 27.68 -75.70
CA ALA A 198 27.42 28.97 -76.35
C ALA A 198 27.05 28.98 -77.85
N LYS A 199 26.73 30.17 -78.37
CA LYS A 199 26.61 30.39 -79.82
C LYS A 199 27.98 30.25 -80.50
N GLU A 200 27.99 29.66 -81.68
CA GLU A 200 29.17 29.45 -82.51
C GLU A 200 28.90 29.80 -83.97
N THR A 201 29.95 30.08 -84.73
CA THR A 201 29.91 30.27 -86.18
C THR A 201 30.94 29.30 -86.79
N PRO A 202 30.51 28.13 -87.29
CA PRO A 202 31.41 27.16 -87.90
C PRO A 202 31.95 27.65 -89.24
N LYS A 203 33.00 26.98 -89.72
CA LYS A 203 33.55 27.05 -91.08
C LYS A 203 33.23 25.77 -91.84
N GLU A 204 33.35 25.82 -93.16
CA GLU A 204 33.18 24.68 -94.07
C GLU A 204 34.23 23.56 -93.86
N THR A 205 35.34 23.90 -93.21
CA THR A 205 36.45 22.98 -92.87
C THR A 205 36.26 22.25 -91.54
N ASP A 206 35.30 22.68 -90.74
CA ASP A 206 35.12 22.16 -89.38
C ASP A 206 34.43 20.79 -89.42
N LYS A 207 34.69 19.96 -88.40
CA LYS A 207 34.11 18.62 -88.29
C LYS A 207 32.80 18.67 -87.49
N ASP A 208 31.93 17.70 -87.74
CA ASP A 208 30.80 17.43 -86.86
C ASP A 208 31.27 17.31 -85.40
N GLN A 209 30.60 18.01 -84.50
CA GLN A 209 30.95 18.10 -83.09
C GLN A 209 29.83 17.57 -82.20
N THR A 210 30.20 16.87 -81.13
CA THR A 210 29.29 16.44 -80.07
C THR A 210 29.72 17.09 -78.76
N ILE A 211 28.79 17.81 -78.14
CA ILE A 211 28.94 18.35 -76.78
C ILE A 211 28.04 17.50 -75.88
N GLU A 212 28.58 17.05 -74.75
CA GLU A 212 27.79 16.40 -73.71
C GLU A 212 27.64 17.33 -72.51
N VAL A 213 26.42 17.42 -71.99
CA VAL A 213 26.03 18.19 -70.80
C VAL A 213 25.55 17.18 -69.76
N ILE A 214 26.11 17.28 -68.56
CA ILE A 214 25.96 16.30 -67.48
C ILE A 214 25.16 16.91 -66.34
N TYR A 215 24.03 16.29 -66.01
CA TYR A 215 23.16 16.67 -64.90
C TYR A 215 23.59 15.96 -63.63
N HIS A 216 24.14 16.74 -62.70
CA HIS A 216 24.46 16.30 -61.35
C HIS A 216 23.24 16.40 -60.44
N ALA A 217 23.12 15.50 -59.47
CA ALA A 217 22.02 15.54 -58.51
C ALA A 217 22.24 16.68 -57.50
N ASP A 218 21.18 17.43 -57.23
CA ASP A 218 21.16 18.43 -56.16
C ASP A 218 21.19 17.76 -54.78
N GLU A 219 21.59 18.52 -53.75
CA GLU A 219 21.48 18.07 -52.35
C GLU A 219 20.08 18.34 -51.82
N GLN A 220 19.51 17.32 -51.18
CA GLN A 220 18.17 17.32 -50.61
C GLN A 220 18.25 17.07 -49.10
N LYS A 221 17.15 17.41 -48.41
CA LYS A 221 17.06 17.32 -46.94
C LYS A 221 15.78 16.63 -46.50
N ALA A 222 15.88 15.92 -45.38
CA ALA A 222 14.74 15.37 -44.67
C ALA A 222 14.92 15.53 -43.16
N THR A 223 13.82 15.64 -42.43
CA THR A 223 13.79 15.75 -40.96
C THR A 223 12.91 14.65 -40.38
N VAL A 224 13.35 14.05 -39.26
CA VAL A 224 12.57 13.10 -38.48
C VAL A 224 12.43 13.62 -37.06
N THR A 225 11.24 14.04 -36.68
CA THR A 225 10.93 14.63 -35.37
C THR A 225 10.33 13.57 -34.46
N TYR A 226 10.98 13.34 -33.32
CA TYR A 226 10.44 12.52 -32.25
C TYR A 226 9.57 13.40 -31.35
N ILE A 227 8.30 13.07 -31.20
CA ILE A 227 7.30 13.85 -30.48
C ILE A 227 6.86 13.07 -29.24
N ASP A 228 6.77 13.77 -28.12
CA ASP A 228 6.11 13.33 -26.91
C ASP A 228 4.66 13.84 -26.90
N ASP A 229 3.71 12.93 -27.11
CA ASP A 229 2.26 13.19 -27.06
C ASP A 229 1.76 13.50 -25.64
N THR A 230 2.53 13.16 -24.60
CA THR A 230 2.12 13.41 -23.20
C THR A 230 2.36 14.86 -22.78
N THR A 231 3.39 15.54 -23.31
CA THR A 231 3.60 16.98 -23.09
C THR A 231 3.46 17.87 -24.32
N GLY A 232 3.26 17.29 -25.51
CA GLY A 232 3.09 18.00 -26.78
C GLY A 232 4.39 18.65 -27.30
N LYS A 233 5.53 17.96 -27.15
CA LYS A 233 6.87 18.53 -27.41
C LYS A 233 7.76 17.62 -28.24
N SER A 234 8.68 18.23 -28.99
CA SER A 234 9.78 17.50 -29.62
C SER A 234 10.76 16.96 -28.57
N ILE A 235 10.91 15.63 -28.51
CA ILE A 235 11.94 14.92 -27.75
C ILE A 235 13.31 15.16 -28.40
N SER A 236 13.39 15.03 -29.73
CA SER A 236 14.57 15.31 -30.55
C SER A 236 14.19 15.45 -32.03
N VAL A 237 15.07 16.06 -32.82
CA VAL A 237 14.96 16.13 -34.29
C VAL A 237 16.21 15.52 -34.90
N LYS A 238 16.04 14.67 -35.91
CA LYS A 238 17.13 14.11 -36.71
C LYS A 238 17.08 14.67 -38.13
N GLU A 239 18.03 15.56 -38.43
CA GLU A 239 18.28 16.03 -39.80
C GLU A 239 19.01 14.95 -40.63
N LEU A 240 18.63 14.84 -41.90
CA LEU A 240 19.16 13.92 -42.90
C LEU A 240 19.47 14.71 -44.18
N THR A 241 20.56 14.36 -44.86
CA THR A 241 20.92 14.91 -46.17
C THR A 241 21.24 13.78 -47.15
N GLY A 242 21.07 14.06 -48.44
CA GLY A 242 21.38 13.11 -49.52
C GLY A 242 21.24 13.74 -50.89
N LYS A 243 21.29 12.93 -51.94
CA LYS A 243 21.15 13.36 -53.34
C LYS A 243 19.79 13.00 -53.91
N THR A 244 19.27 13.81 -54.83
CA THR A 244 18.00 13.57 -55.56
C THR A 244 17.84 12.10 -55.99
N GLY A 245 16.78 11.46 -55.50
CA GLY A 245 16.44 10.06 -55.81
C GLY A 245 17.23 8.98 -55.05
N THR A 246 18.15 9.34 -54.14
CA THR A 246 18.85 8.37 -53.27
C THR A 246 18.02 8.05 -52.02
N THR A 247 18.26 6.88 -51.41
CA THR A 247 17.58 6.46 -50.17
C THR A 247 18.49 6.70 -48.95
N SER A 248 17.93 7.19 -47.85
CA SER A 248 18.66 7.34 -46.58
C SER A 248 18.85 6.00 -45.86
N ASP A 249 20.05 5.75 -45.33
CA ASP A 249 20.33 4.61 -44.44
C ASP A 249 19.72 4.77 -43.03
N TYR A 250 19.19 5.96 -42.68
CA TYR A 250 18.62 6.17 -41.35
C TYR A 250 17.35 5.34 -41.11
N ARG A 251 17.20 4.82 -39.89
CA ARG A 251 16.05 4.03 -39.42
C ARG A 251 15.70 4.44 -37.99
N THR A 252 14.41 4.57 -37.70
CA THR A 252 13.91 5.07 -36.41
C THR A 252 14.00 4.04 -35.28
N ALA A 253 13.98 2.74 -35.61
CA ALA A 253 13.88 1.64 -34.64
C ALA A 253 14.93 1.64 -33.52
N ALA A 254 16.17 2.11 -33.77
CA ALA A 254 17.20 2.22 -32.73
C ALA A 254 16.86 3.34 -31.73
N THR A 255 16.48 4.52 -32.22
CA THR A 255 16.08 5.68 -31.40
C THR A 255 14.79 5.39 -30.63
N ILE A 256 13.79 4.76 -31.26
CA ILE A 256 12.57 4.30 -30.58
C ILE A 256 12.94 3.38 -29.40
N LYS A 257 13.77 2.35 -29.64
CA LYS A 257 14.19 1.41 -28.59
C LYS A 257 14.99 2.05 -27.44
N ASP A 258 15.73 3.12 -27.70
CA ASP A 258 16.42 3.90 -26.67
C ASP A 258 15.50 4.88 -25.91
N LEU A 259 14.33 5.21 -26.46
CA LEU A 259 13.26 5.93 -25.76
C LEU A 259 12.36 4.97 -24.95
N GLU A 260 12.09 3.76 -25.45
CA GLU A 260 11.37 2.71 -24.72
C GLU A 260 12.04 2.38 -23.37
N LYS A 261 13.37 2.24 -23.35
CA LYS A 261 14.17 2.09 -22.11
C LYS A 261 14.00 3.25 -21.12
N LYS A 262 13.67 4.45 -21.62
CA LYS A 262 13.46 5.66 -20.83
C LYS A 262 12.01 5.83 -20.35
N GLY A 263 11.16 4.83 -20.60
CA GLY A 263 9.76 4.83 -20.18
C GLY A 263 8.78 5.40 -21.19
N TYR A 264 9.17 5.58 -22.45
CA TYR A 264 8.23 5.90 -23.54
C TYR A 264 7.58 4.63 -24.13
N GLU A 265 6.45 4.81 -24.81
CA GLU A 265 5.78 3.80 -25.64
C GLU A 265 5.48 4.41 -27.01
N LEU A 266 5.74 3.67 -28.09
CA LEU A 266 5.47 4.13 -29.46
C LEU A 266 3.96 4.26 -29.71
N VAL A 267 3.54 5.42 -30.23
CA VAL A 267 2.16 5.70 -30.66
C VAL A 267 2.05 5.58 -32.19
N SER A 268 2.96 6.22 -32.92
CA SER A 268 3.02 6.15 -34.39
C SER A 268 4.43 6.44 -34.93
N ASN A 269 4.67 6.04 -36.18
CA ASN A 269 5.89 6.33 -36.93
C ASN A 269 5.52 6.39 -38.41
N ASP A 270 5.51 7.58 -39.01
CA ASP A 270 5.27 7.73 -40.45
C ASP A 270 6.53 7.48 -41.31
N TYR A 271 7.72 7.56 -40.71
CA TYR A 271 9.00 7.46 -41.40
C TYR A 271 9.13 6.11 -42.14
N PRO A 272 9.45 6.12 -43.46
CA PRO A 272 9.51 4.92 -44.27
C PRO A 272 10.45 3.84 -43.72
N LYS A 273 9.92 2.61 -43.59
CA LYS A 273 10.63 1.46 -43.02
C LYS A 273 11.98 1.16 -43.71
N ASP A 274 12.03 1.37 -45.02
CA ASP A 274 13.21 1.12 -45.85
C ASP A 274 14.02 2.40 -46.14
N GLY A 275 13.77 3.46 -45.35
CA GLY A 275 14.41 4.77 -45.48
C GLY A 275 13.65 5.71 -46.40
N VAL A 276 13.72 7.01 -46.12
CA VAL A 276 13.19 8.01 -47.05
C VAL A 276 13.99 8.01 -48.35
N VAL A 277 13.29 8.07 -49.49
CA VAL A 277 13.89 8.44 -50.77
C VAL A 277 13.84 9.96 -50.88
N PHE A 278 15.01 10.60 -50.96
CA PHE A 278 15.10 12.03 -51.18
C PHE A 278 14.44 12.39 -52.50
N ASP A 279 13.51 13.33 -52.49
CA ASP A 279 12.78 13.74 -53.70
C ASP A 279 13.62 14.70 -54.57
N ASN A 280 12.99 15.70 -55.18
CA ASN A 280 13.62 16.63 -56.09
C ASN A 280 13.19 18.10 -55.88
N ASP A 281 12.62 18.43 -54.71
CA ASP A 281 12.20 19.79 -54.35
C ASP A 281 13.21 20.46 -53.39
N THR A 282 14.24 21.08 -53.97
CA THR A 282 15.27 21.82 -53.22
C THR A 282 14.75 23.05 -52.47
N ALA A 283 13.48 23.43 -52.64
CA ALA A 283 12.83 24.50 -51.90
C ALA A 283 12.09 24.01 -50.63
N LYS A 284 11.96 22.70 -50.41
CA LYS A 284 11.18 22.13 -49.31
C LYS A 284 11.74 20.81 -48.76
N ASP A 285 12.42 20.90 -47.61
CA ASP A 285 12.79 19.75 -46.79
C ASP A 285 11.61 18.79 -46.54
N GLN A 286 11.86 17.49 -46.68
CA GLN A 286 10.90 16.44 -46.31
C GLN A 286 10.77 16.36 -44.77
N ALA A 287 9.58 16.04 -44.26
CA ALA A 287 9.32 15.96 -42.81
C ALA A 287 8.55 14.69 -42.45
N PHE A 288 8.94 14.09 -41.33
CA PHE A 288 8.42 12.84 -40.77
C PHE A 288 8.30 12.96 -39.25
N GLU A 289 7.22 12.41 -38.68
CA GLU A 289 6.92 12.47 -37.25
C GLU A 289 6.81 11.06 -36.62
N VAL A 290 7.49 10.89 -35.49
CA VAL A 290 7.49 9.66 -34.68
C VAL A 290 6.91 10.02 -33.31
N HIS A 291 5.68 9.62 -33.07
CA HIS A 291 4.96 9.93 -31.84
C HIS A 291 5.18 8.85 -30.79
N LEU A 292 5.51 9.27 -29.57
CA LEU A 292 5.61 8.43 -28.39
C LEU A 292 4.84 9.08 -27.23
N LYS A 293 4.41 8.26 -26.27
CA LYS A 293 3.77 8.70 -25.01
C LYS A 293 4.54 8.20 -23.81
N HIS A 294 4.36 8.83 -22.66
CA HIS A 294 4.90 8.32 -21.40
C HIS A 294 4.16 7.04 -20.96
N THR A 295 4.91 6.14 -20.31
CA THR A 295 4.35 5.01 -19.55
C THR A 295 4.43 5.28 -18.05
N TYR A 296 3.70 4.47 -17.27
CA TYR A 296 3.53 4.67 -15.83
C TYR A 296 3.80 3.36 -15.07
N LYS A 297 4.29 3.46 -13.82
CA LYS A 297 4.29 2.36 -12.83
C LYS A 297 3.35 2.76 -11.70
N THR A 298 2.40 1.90 -11.36
CA THR A 298 1.68 1.99 -10.07
C THR A 298 2.38 1.10 -9.06
N VAL A 299 2.83 1.71 -7.95
CA VAL A 299 3.43 1.02 -6.81
C VAL A 299 2.34 0.66 -5.80
N THR A 300 2.42 -0.55 -5.24
CA THR A 300 1.42 -1.10 -4.32
C THR A 300 2.10 -1.83 -3.15
N PRO A 301 1.43 -2.10 -2.02
CA PRO A 301 2.02 -2.91 -0.95
C PRO A 301 2.38 -4.35 -1.37
N GLN A 302 1.83 -4.85 -2.48
CA GLN A 302 2.09 -6.17 -3.03
C GLN A 302 3.22 -6.19 -4.10
N ASP A 303 3.54 -5.03 -4.65
CA ASP A 303 4.63 -4.76 -5.59
C ASP A 303 5.31 -3.44 -5.15
N PRO A 304 6.05 -3.46 -4.02
CA PRO A 304 6.64 -2.27 -3.41
C PRO A 304 7.97 -1.90 -4.08
N GLU A 305 8.14 -0.62 -4.34
CA GLU A 305 9.35 -0.06 -4.93
C GLU A 305 10.13 0.76 -3.89
N THR A 306 11.45 0.84 -4.04
CA THR A 306 12.31 1.56 -3.08
C THR A 306 12.58 2.99 -3.56
N PRO A 307 12.38 4.03 -2.74
CA PRO A 307 12.78 5.40 -3.10
C PRO A 307 14.25 5.50 -3.53
N ASP A 308 14.53 6.46 -4.40
CA ASP A 308 15.87 6.73 -4.95
C ASP A 308 16.48 5.59 -5.82
N THR A 309 15.78 4.50 -6.13
CA THR A 309 16.19 3.52 -7.16
C THR A 309 15.62 3.86 -8.55
N PRO A 310 16.23 3.43 -9.67
CA PRO A 310 15.77 3.75 -11.03
C PRO A 310 14.40 3.11 -11.35
N ILE A 311 13.51 3.88 -12.00
CA ILE A 311 12.15 3.41 -12.41
C ILE A 311 12.20 2.51 -13.64
N ASN A 312 13.22 2.67 -14.48
CA ASN A 312 13.46 1.84 -15.65
C ASN A 312 14.79 1.08 -15.44
N PRO A 313 14.78 -0.25 -15.27
CA PRO A 313 16.00 -1.03 -15.02
C PRO A 313 17.06 -0.89 -16.11
N ASP A 314 16.65 -0.68 -17.37
CA ASP A 314 17.53 -0.49 -18.53
C ASP A 314 18.09 0.94 -18.68
N ASP A 315 17.66 1.90 -17.84
CA ASP A 315 18.27 3.23 -17.70
C ASP A 315 18.59 3.53 -16.22
N PRO A 316 19.72 3.00 -15.69
CA PRO A 316 20.12 3.24 -14.30
C PRO A 316 20.54 4.69 -14.02
N THR A 317 20.67 5.52 -15.07
CA THR A 317 20.91 6.97 -14.99
C THR A 317 19.64 7.82 -15.08
N GLY A 318 18.50 7.19 -15.37
CA GLY A 318 17.22 7.85 -15.61
C GLY A 318 16.47 8.25 -14.34
N PRO A 319 15.16 8.54 -14.46
CA PRO A 319 14.31 8.92 -13.34
C PRO A 319 14.28 7.86 -12.24
N LYS A 320 14.25 8.32 -10.99
CA LYS A 320 14.24 7.50 -9.78
C LYS A 320 12.91 7.58 -9.05
N TYR A 321 12.54 6.53 -8.33
CA TYR A 321 11.31 6.49 -7.56
C TYR A 321 11.29 7.60 -6.48
N PRO A 322 10.21 8.40 -6.41
CA PRO A 322 10.07 9.47 -5.43
C PRO A 322 9.71 8.91 -4.04
N LYS A 323 9.91 9.69 -2.98
CA LYS A 323 9.83 9.22 -1.58
C LYS A 323 8.45 8.69 -1.20
N GLU A 324 7.42 9.20 -1.86
CA GLU A 324 6.01 8.84 -1.70
C GLU A 324 5.75 7.34 -1.91
N VAL A 325 6.55 6.63 -2.73
CA VAL A 325 6.39 5.17 -2.93
C VAL A 325 6.78 4.37 -1.68
N GLY A 326 7.56 4.95 -0.77
CA GLY A 326 7.87 4.38 0.54
C GLY A 326 6.83 4.71 1.63
N ASP A 327 5.86 5.59 1.36
CA ASP A 327 4.78 5.99 2.29
C ASP A 327 3.42 5.45 1.80
N ILE A 328 3.34 4.13 1.57
CA ILE A 328 2.16 3.44 1.02
C ILE A 328 1.47 2.46 1.98
N GLU A 329 2.11 2.11 3.11
CA GLU A 329 1.50 1.40 4.23
C GLU A 329 1.60 2.24 5.51
N LYS A 330 0.54 2.26 6.32
CA LYS A 330 0.52 2.81 7.69
C LYS A 330 -0.15 1.83 8.65
N THR A 331 0.15 1.94 9.94
CA THR A 331 -0.52 1.16 11.00
C THR A 331 -0.83 2.09 12.16
N VAL A 332 -2.06 2.01 12.68
CA VAL A 332 -2.48 2.70 13.91
C VAL A 332 -2.96 1.63 14.89
N THR A 333 -2.47 1.66 16.11
CA THR A 333 -2.66 0.60 17.11
C THR A 333 -3.35 1.14 18.35
N ARG A 334 -4.45 0.50 18.75
CA ARG A 334 -5.10 0.74 20.04
C ARG A 334 -4.68 -0.34 21.01
N THR A 335 -4.18 0.06 22.18
CA THR A 335 -3.78 -0.84 23.27
C THR A 335 -4.68 -0.58 24.49
N ILE A 336 -5.39 -1.60 24.94
CA ILE A 336 -6.21 -1.55 26.16
C ILE A 336 -5.42 -2.28 27.25
N LYS A 337 -5.14 -1.59 28.36
CA LYS A 337 -4.44 -2.13 29.53
C LYS A 337 -5.38 -2.21 30.72
N TYR A 338 -5.30 -3.31 31.48
CA TYR A 338 -6.12 -3.54 32.66
C TYR A 338 -5.22 -3.50 33.91
N LYS A 339 -5.50 -2.64 34.88
CA LYS A 339 -4.74 -2.54 36.13
C LYS A 339 -5.63 -2.36 37.36
N TYR A 340 -5.15 -2.77 38.53
CA TYR A 340 -5.88 -2.58 39.78
C TYR A 340 -5.73 -1.14 40.31
N GLY A 341 -6.84 -0.61 40.84
CA GLY A 341 -6.92 0.73 41.43
C GLY A 341 -6.14 0.89 42.73
N LYS A 342 -5.93 2.14 43.14
CA LYS A 342 -5.19 2.49 44.38
C LYS A 342 -5.97 2.25 45.67
N ASP A 343 -7.27 1.99 45.54
CA ASP A 343 -8.19 1.49 46.55
C ASP A 343 -8.04 -0.02 46.83
N THR A 344 -7.13 -0.70 46.13
CA THR A 344 -6.95 -2.16 46.22
C THR A 344 -5.61 -2.55 46.86
N VAL A 345 -5.55 -3.75 47.46
CA VAL A 345 -4.29 -4.35 47.95
C VAL A 345 -3.34 -4.81 46.82
N LYS A 346 -3.74 -4.66 45.55
CA LYS A 346 -2.96 -4.99 44.35
C LYS A 346 -2.59 -3.74 43.53
N ALA A 347 -2.67 -2.54 44.12
CA ALA A 347 -2.54 -1.26 43.44
C ALA A 347 -1.42 -1.20 42.39
N ASP A 348 -1.74 -0.62 41.22
CA ASP A 348 -0.87 -0.44 40.06
C ASP A 348 -0.34 -1.76 39.41
N GLN A 349 -0.72 -2.96 39.89
CA GLN A 349 -0.45 -4.24 39.22
C GLN A 349 -1.39 -4.50 38.03
N GLN A 350 -0.96 -5.30 37.06
CA GLN A 350 -1.78 -5.74 35.93
C GLN A 350 -2.94 -6.62 36.42
N ALA A 351 -4.16 -6.29 36.00
CA ALA A 351 -5.39 -7.00 36.38
C ALA A 351 -5.76 -8.12 35.39
N ALA A 352 -5.53 -7.89 34.09
CA ALA A 352 -5.70 -8.86 33.02
C ALA A 352 -4.76 -8.52 31.84
N ASP A 353 -4.56 -9.46 30.91
CA ASP A 353 -3.65 -9.27 29.79
C ASP A 353 -4.12 -8.16 28.82
N PRO A 354 -3.20 -7.30 28.33
CA PRO A 354 -3.57 -6.18 27.49
C PRO A 354 -4.02 -6.61 26.09
N VAL A 355 -5.06 -5.97 25.57
CA VAL A 355 -5.60 -6.23 24.22
C VAL A 355 -5.04 -5.20 23.24
N THR A 356 -4.43 -5.66 22.15
CA THR A 356 -3.93 -4.81 21.06
C THR A 356 -4.74 -4.98 19.78
N GLN A 357 -5.09 -3.86 19.15
CA GLN A 357 -5.90 -3.78 17.94
C GLN A 357 -5.17 -2.92 16.89
N PRO A 358 -4.29 -3.53 16.06
CA PRO A 358 -3.63 -2.85 14.96
C PRO A 358 -4.56 -2.76 13.73
N VAL A 359 -4.74 -1.54 13.22
CA VAL A 359 -5.41 -1.28 11.94
C VAL A 359 -4.37 -0.83 10.93
N LYS A 360 -4.19 -1.62 9.87
CA LYS A 360 -3.35 -1.30 8.73
C LYS A 360 -4.13 -0.50 7.69
N PHE A 361 -3.49 0.55 7.18
CA PHE A 361 -3.96 1.34 6.04
C PHE A 361 -3.01 1.16 4.87
N ASP A 362 -3.56 1.12 3.66
CA ASP A 362 -2.79 1.18 2.42
C ASP A 362 -3.30 2.25 1.44
N ARG A 363 -2.44 2.59 0.49
CA ARG A 363 -2.74 3.34 -0.73
C ARG A 363 -1.84 2.88 -1.87
N THR A 364 -2.10 3.32 -3.10
CA THR A 364 -1.18 3.15 -4.24
C THR A 364 -0.68 4.51 -4.73
N VAL A 365 0.50 4.51 -5.36
CA VAL A 365 1.15 5.69 -5.93
C VAL A 365 1.52 5.38 -7.38
N THR A 366 1.00 6.14 -8.33
CA THR A 366 1.36 6.03 -9.75
C THR A 366 2.42 7.08 -10.08
N VAL A 367 3.50 6.63 -10.71
CA VAL A 367 4.62 7.46 -11.15
C VAL A 367 4.82 7.39 -12.66
N ASP A 368 5.18 8.52 -13.23
CA ASP A 368 5.55 8.73 -14.62
C ASP A 368 6.99 8.24 -14.86
N LYS A 369 7.17 7.29 -15.81
CA LYS A 369 8.46 6.61 -16.02
C LYS A 369 9.50 7.47 -16.75
N VAL A 370 9.09 8.59 -17.36
CA VAL A 370 9.96 9.50 -18.14
C VAL A 370 10.44 10.68 -17.28
N THR A 371 9.63 11.12 -16.31
CA THR A 371 9.90 12.30 -15.47
C THR A 371 10.14 11.98 -14.00
N GLY A 372 9.81 10.76 -13.55
CA GLY A 372 9.94 10.32 -12.15
C GLY A 372 8.94 10.96 -11.17
N LYS A 373 7.94 11.69 -11.68
CA LYS A 373 6.96 12.39 -10.85
C LYS A 373 5.78 11.49 -10.50
N VAL A 374 5.25 11.69 -9.30
CA VAL A 374 3.92 11.17 -8.94
C VAL A 374 2.87 11.85 -9.82
N THR A 375 2.01 11.06 -10.46
CA THR A 375 0.88 11.54 -11.26
C THR A 375 -0.45 11.31 -10.56
N GLU A 376 -0.57 10.26 -9.76
CA GLU A 376 -1.78 9.90 -9.03
C GLU A 376 -1.44 9.21 -7.70
N THR A 377 -2.27 9.42 -6.67
CA THR A 377 -2.25 8.63 -5.44
C THR A 377 -3.69 8.32 -5.02
N THR A 378 -3.99 7.09 -4.62
CA THR A 378 -5.32 6.80 -4.06
C THR A 378 -5.47 7.41 -2.66
N PRO A 379 -6.70 7.68 -2.21
CA PRO A 379 -6.98 7.84 -0.79
C PRO A 379 -6.48 6.64 0.02
N TRP A 380 -6.17 6.86 1.29
CA TRP A 380 -5.91 5.78 2.24
C TRP A 380 -7.20 5.02 2.53
N LYS A 381 -7.11 3.69 2.63
CA LYS A 381 -8.21 2.80 3.02
C LYS A 381 -7.71 1.82 4.09
N ILE A 382 -8.63 1.24 4.87
CA ILE A 382 -8.26 0.15 5.80
C ILE A 382 -7.98 -1.12 4.98
N ALA A 383 -6.73 -1.57 5.04
CA ALA A 383 -6.26 -2.78 4.38
C ALA A 383 -6.54 -4.03 5.22
N LYS A 384 -6.38 -3.94 6.55
CA LYS A 384 -6.54 -5.06 7.48
C LYS A 384 -6.74 -4.59 8.93
N GLY A 385 -7.56 -5.31 9.68
CA GLY A 385 -7.76 -5.09 11.13
C GLY A 385 -8.89 -4.12 11.45
N SER A 386 -9.24 -4.05 12.74
CA SER A 386 -10.37 -3.27 13.25
C SER A 386 -10.18 -2.96 14.74
N MET A 387 -10.70 -1.81 15.19
CA MET A 387 -10.79 -1.44 16.60
C MET A 387 -12.18 -1.78 17.14
N ASP A 388 -12.54 -3.06 17.08
CA ASP A 388 -13.84 -3.55 17.54
C ASP A 388 -14.02 -3.41 19.06
N LYS A 389 -15.28 -3.49 19.51
CA LYS A 389 -15.64 -3.35 20.92
C LYS A 389 -14.99 -4.45 21.77
N VAL A 390 -14.40 -4.08 22.91
CA VAL A 390 -13.78 -5.02 23.86
C VAL A 390 -14.46 -4.88 25.21
N THR A 391 -15.07 -5.97 25.69
CA THR A 391 -15.60 -6.05 27.06
C THR A 391 -14.46 -6.33 28.03
N SER A 392 -14.42 -5.60 29.13
CA SER A 392 -13.41 -5.75 30.18
C SER A 392 -13.59 -7.09 30.91
N PRO A 393 -12.53 -7.88 31.15
CA PRO A 393 -12.63 -9.18 31.82
C PRO A 393 -13.34 -9.14 33.18
N ALA A 394 -14.20 -10.13 33.47
CA ALA A 394 -14.79 -10.27 34.79
C ALA A 394 -13.73 -10.78 35.80
N ILE A 395 -13.51 -10.04 36.88
CA ILE A 395 -12.60 -10.40 37.97
C ILE A 395 -13.40 -10.43 39.28
N ALA A 396 -13.44 -11.57 39.97
CA ALA A 396 -14.24 -11.71 41.19
C ALA A 396 -13.80 -10.71 42.28
N GLY A 397 -14.76 -9.96 42.82
CA GLY A 397 -14.54 -8.92 43.83
C GLY A 397 -13.94 -7.61 43.30
N TYR A 398 -13.92 -7.39 41.98
CA TYR A 398 -13.47 -6.13 41.40
C TYR A 398 -14.36 -5.66 40.24
N THR A 399 -14.79 -4.41 40.30
CA THR A 399 -15.54 -3.74 39.23
C THR A 399 -14.61 -2.84 38.41
N PRO A 400 -14.55 -2.98 37.06
CA PRO A 400 -13.83 -2.05 36.21
C PRO A 400 -14.58 -0.71 36.07
N ASP A 401 -13.84 0.40 36.09
CA ASP A 401 -14.35 1.75 35.81
C ASP A 401 -15.00 1.86 34.41
N GLN A 402 -14.46 1.11 33.44
CA GLN A 402 -14.98 0.96 32.10
C GLN A 402 -15.28 -0.52 31.81
N ALA A 403 -16.56 -0.90 31.89
CA ALA A 403 -17.03 -2.25 31.59
C ALA A 403 -16.83 -2.68 30.11
N GLU A 404 -16.81 -1.73 29.18
CA GLU A 404 -16.43 -1.97 27.79
C GLU A 404 -15.77 -0.78 27.10
N VAL A 405 -14.71 -1.07 26.35
CA VAL A 405 -14.07 -0.13 25.42
C VAL A 405 -14.81 -0.19 24.09
N ALA A 406 -15.37 0.95 23.69
CA ALA A 406 -16.25 1.07 22.52
C ALA A 406 -15.55 0.67 21.20
N LYS A 407 -16.34 0.41 20.16
CA LYS A 407 -15.81 0.27 18.80
C LYS A 407 -15.41 1.65 18.25
N GLU A 408 -14.23 1.73 17.66
CA GLU A 408 -13.74 2.91 16.93
C GLU A 408 -13.40 2.54 15.47
N THR A 409 -13.33 3.58 14.62
CA THR A 409 -12.81 3.49 13.24
C THR A 409 -11.73 4.57 13.11
N PRO A 410 -10.44 4.21 13.21
CA PRO A 410 -9.35 5.18 13.13
C PRO A 410 -9.17 5.72 11.70
N LYS A 411 -8.42 6.80 11.59
CA LYS A 411 -7.84 7.34 10.35
C LYS A 411 -6.34 7.02 10.29
N GLU A 412 -5.76 7.09 9.10
CA GLU A 412 -4.32 6.91 8.87
C GLU A 412 -3.45 7.99 9.55
N THR A 413 -4.06 9.12 9.92
CA THR A 413 -3.43 10.26 10.61
C THR A 413 -3.44 10.14 12.12
N ASP A 414 -4.19 9.19 12.67
CA ASP A 414 -4.36 9.05 14.11
C ASP A 414 -3.09 8.42 14.73
N LYS A 415 -2.80 8.77 15.98
CA LYS A 415 -1.66 8.22 16.72
C LYS A 415 -2.07 6.95 17.44
N ASP A 416 -1.10 6.08 17.72
CA ASP A 416 -1.29 4.93 18.60
C ASP A 416 -1.92 5.37 19.93
N GLN A 417 -2.98 4.67 20.31
CA GLN A 417 -3.78 4.94 21.51
C GLN A 417 -3.41 3.95 22.62
N THR A 418 -3.32 4.43 23.86
CA THR A 418 -3.38 3.58 25.05
C THR A 418 -4.59 3.99 25.88
N ILE A 419 -5.46 3.02 26.14
CA ILE A 419 -6.59 3.14 27.08
C ILE A 419 -6.22 2.31 28.31
N GLU A 420 -6.43 2.87 29.49
CA GLU A 420 -6.26 2.16 30.76
C GLU A 420 -7.64 1.97 31.40
N VAL A 421 -7.94 0.73 31.80
CA VAL A 421 -9.15 0.34 32.55
C VAL A 421 -8.71 -0.03 33.96
N ILE A 422 -9.37 0.58 34.95
CA ILE A 422 -9.04 0.50 36.36
C ILE A 422 -10.03 -0.41 37.10
N TYR A 423 -9.52 -1.48 37.71
CA TYR A 423 -10.32 -2.38 38.55
C TYR A 423 -10.33 -1.88 40.00
N HIS A 424 -11.46 -1.36 40.42
CA HIS A 424 -11.72 -0.97 41.80
C HIS A 424 -12.17 -2.19 42.62
N ALA A 425 -11.86 -2.20 43.92
CA ALA A 425 -12.31 -3.28 44.79
C ALA A 425 -13.80 -3.12 45.14
N ASP A 426 -14.54 -4.21 45.05
CA ASP A 426 -15.92 -4.28 45.51
C ASP A 426 -16.00 -4.17 47.05
N ASP A 427 -17.14 -3.72 47.56
CA ASP A 427 -17.45 -3.73 48.98
C ASP A 427 -17.93 -5.12 49.41
N GLN A 428 -17.22 -5.71 50.37
CA GLN A 428 -17.46 -7.03 50.95
C GLN A 428 -17.96 -6.90 52.39
N LYS A 429 -18.50 -8.00 52.91
CA LYS A 429 -19.10 -8.06 54.25
C LYS A 429 -18.68 -9.31 55.02
N ALA A 430 -18.62 -9.17 56.33
CA ALA A 430 -18.50 -10.27 57.27
C ALA A 430 -19.36 -10.02 58.50
N THR A 431 -19.86 -11.07 59.16
CA THR A 431 -20.63 -10.97 60.39
C THR A 431 -20.01 -11.81 61.50
N VAL A 432 -19.95 -11.28 62.73
CA VAL A 432 -19.48 -12.00 63.91
C VAL A 432 -20.63 -12.12 64.92
N THR A 433 -21.11 -13.34 65.11
CA THR A 433 -22.29 -13.64 65.95
C THR A 433 -21.84 -14.19 67.30
N TYR A 434 -22.24 -13.50 68.37
CA TYR A 434 -22.01 -13.96 69.74
C TYR A 434 -23.22 -14.78 70.20
N VAL A 435 -22.99 -16.03 70.60
CA VAL A 435 -24.02 -17.00 70.98
C VAL A 435 -23.86 -17.36 72.45
N ASP A 436 -24.96 -17.41 73.18
CA ASP A 436 -25.03 -18.05 74.48
C ASP A 436 -25.44 -19.52 74.33
N ASP A 437 -24.51 -20.44 74.59
CA ASP A 437 -24.76 -21.88 74.56
C ASP A 437 -25.67 -22.34 75.72
N THR A 438 -25.88 -21.50 76.74
CA THR A 438 -26.73 -21.82 77.90
C THR A 438 -28.22 -21.78 77.57
N THR A 439 -28.63 -20.84 76.72
CA THR A 439 -30.02 -20.64 76.26
C THR A 439 -30.23 -20.99 74.78
N GLY A 440 -29.17 -20.93 73.97
CA GLY A 440 -29.23 -20.99 72.51
C GLY A 440 -29.58 -19.65 71.85
N GLU A 441 -29.62 -18.54 72.60
CA GLU A 441 -29.93 -17.21 72.07
C GLU A 441 -28.70 -16.46 71.53
N THR A 442 -28.92 -15.54 70.60
CA THR A 442 -27.88 -14.63 70.10
C THR A 442 -27.72 -13.44 71.04
N ILE A 443 -26.53 -13.27 71.61
CA ILE A 443 -26.17 -12.15 72.49
C ILE A 443 -26.07 -10.84 71.67
N SER A 444 -25.37 -10.89 70.54
CA SER A 444 -25.18 -9.75 69.63
C SER A 444 -24.59 -10.19 68.28
N VAL A 445 -24.81 -9.41 67.22
CA VAL A 445 -24.17 -9.59 65.90
C VAL A 445 -23.41 -8.32 65.52
N GLU A 446 -22.11 -8.45 65.29
CA GLU A 446 -21.29 -7.39 64.67
C GLU A 446 -21.38 -7.50 63.14
N ASN A 447 -21.48 -6.37 62.46
CA ASN A 447 -21.55 -6.31 60.99
C ASN A 447 -20.34 -5.53 60.45
N LEU A 448 -19.44 -6.24 59.77
CA LEU A 448 -18.17 -5.74 59.27
C LEU A 448 -18.27 -5.48 57.76
N THR A 449 -17.68 -4.38 57.30
CA THR A 449 -17.60 -4.02 55.87
C THR A 449 -16.18 -3.61 55.50
N GLY A 450 -15.71 -4.00 54.32
CA GLY A 450 -14.39 -3.58 53.81
C GLY A 450 -14.21 -3.93 52.34
N LYS A 451 -13.06 -3.59 51.78
CA LYS A 451 -12.75 -3.85 50.36
C LYS A 451 -12.19 -5.25 50.14
N THR A 452 -12.48 -5.85 48.99
CA THR A 452 -11.89 -7.11 48.52
C THR A 452 -10.39 -7.21 48.81
N GLY A 453 -9.99 -8.22 49.59
CA GLY A 453 -8.60 -8.48 49.98
C GLY A 453 -8.03 -7.62 51.11
N THR A 454 -8.80 -6.69 51.68
CA THR A 454 -8.38 -5.93 52.88
C THR A 454 -8.65 -6.72 54.17
N THR A 455 -7.89 -6.44 55.23
CA THR A 455 -8.09 -7.05 56.55
C THR A 455 -8.95 -6.14 57.44
N SER A 456 -9.93 -6.72 58.14
CA SER A 456 -10.72 -5.99 59.14
C SER A 456 -9.88 -5.66 60.39
N ASP A 457 -10.03 -4.45 60.93
CA ASP A 457 -9.45 -4.04 62.21
C ASP A 457 -10.23 -4.58 63.43
N TYR A 458 -11.43 -5.15 63.23
CA TYR A 458 -12.23 -5.71 64.32
C TYR A 458 -11.55 -6.90 65.00
N ARG A 459 -11.66 -6.98 66.34
CA ARG A 459 -11.18 -8.09 67.17
C ARG A 459 -12.21 -8.42 68.25
N THR A 460 -12.57 -9.69 68.36
CA THR A 460 -13.53 -10.24 69.34
C THR A 460 -13.16 -9.99 70.79
N LYS A 461 -11.85 -9.98 71.09
CA LYS A 461 -11.29 -9.91 72.45
C LYS A 461 -11.97 -8.87 73.37
N ALA A 462 -12.18 -7.63 72.90
CA ALA A 462 -12.74 -6.57 73.75
C ALA A 462 -14.21 -6.85 74.14
N THR A 463 -14.98 -7.46 73.24
CA THR A 463 -16.36 -7.90 73.49
C THR A 463 -16.38 -9.10 74.43
N ILE A 464 -15.48 -10.07 74.24
CA ILE A 464 -15.33 -11.23 75.13
C ILE A 464 -15.00 -10.78 76.56
N GLU A 465 -13.98 -9.93 76.74
CA GLU A 465 -13.62 -9.37 78.06
C GLU A 465 -14.76 -8.57 78.71
N ALA A 466 -15.69 -8.00 77.93
CA ALA A 466 -16.88 -7.30 78.43
C ALA A 466 -18.03 -8.25 78.79
N LEU A 467 -18.13 -9.41 78.13
CA LEU A 467 -19.10 -10.46 78.45
C LEU A 467 -18.66 -11.30 79.66
N GLU A 468 -17.38 -11.62 79.79
CA GLU A 468 -16.86 -12.36 80.95
C GLU A 468 -17.11 -11.62 82.27
N LYS A 469 -17.02 -10.28 82.26
CA LYS A 469 -17.38 -9.42 83.40
C LYS A 469 -18.85 -9.45 83.77
N LYS A 470 -19.73 -9.72 82.80
CA LYS A 470 -21.17 -9.95 82.99
C LYS A 470 -21.50 -11.38 83.45
N GLY A 471 -20.49 -12.22 83.68
CA GLY A 471 -20.66 -13.59 84.15
C GLY A 471 -20.73 -14.64 83.05
N TYR A 472 -20.39 -14.32 81.81
CA TYR A 472 -20.15 -15.34 80.77
C TYR A 472 -18.74 -15.98 80.92
N LYS A 473 -18.48 -17.02 80.14
CA LYS A 473 -17.15 -17.61 79.91
C LYS A 473 -17.04 -18.04 78.44
N LEU A 474 -15.91 -17.78 77.80
CA LEU A 474 -15.65 -18.24 76.43
C LEU A 474 -15.63 -19.78 76.33
N ILE A 475 -16.26 -20.31 75.29
CA ILE A 475 -16.21 -21.72 74.86
C ILE A 475 -15.34 -21.86 73.62
N SER A 476 -15.64 -21.10 72.57
CA SER A 476 -14.84 -21.05 71.34
C SER A 476 -15.01 -19.72 70.61
N ASP A 477 -13.97 -19.33 69.87
CA ASP A 477 -13.94 -18.18 68.97
C ASP A 477 -13.37 -18.68 67.65
N ASP A 478 -14.16 -18.65 66.56
CA ASP A 478 -13.69 -19.01 65.21
C ASP A 478 -13.16 -17.80 64.43
N TYR A 479 -13.31 -16.58 64.96
CA TYR A 479 -12.92 -15.36 64.28
C TYR A 479 -11.39 -15.25 64.20
N PRO A 480 -10.81 -14.92 63.03
CA PRO A 480 -9.36 -14.84 62.88
C PRO A 480 -8.73 -13.81 63.83
N ALA A 481 -7.78 -14.24 64.66
CA ALA A 481 -7.11 -13.39 65.66
C ALA A 481 -6.40 -12.14 65.07
N ASN A 482 -6.04 -12.18 63.79
CA ASN A 482 -5.45 -11.07 63.04
C ASN A 482 -6.48 -10.23 62.24
N GLY A 483 -7.78 -10.47 62.46
CA GLY A 483 -8.87 -9.94 61.65
C GLY A 483 -9.17 -10.81 60.43
N VAL A 484 -10.43 -10.87 60.02
CA VAL A 484 -10.81 -11.49 58.74
C VAL A 484 -10.22 -10.71 57.57
N VAL A 485 -9.72 -11.42 56.56
CA VAL A 485 -9.46 -10.84 55.23
C VAL A 485 -10.74 -10.98 54.42
N PHE A 486 -11.32 -9.85 54.03
CA PHE A 486 -12.49 -9.82 53.16
C PHE A 486 -12.16 -10.53 51.85
N ASP A 487 -12.98 -11.52 51.44
CA ASP A 487 -12.71 -12.29 50.22
C ASP A 487 -13.19 -11.56 48.96
N SER A 488 -13.80 -12.27 48.00
CA SER A 488 -14.21 -11.76 46.70
C SER A 488 -15.55 -12.30 46.19
N ASP A 489 -16.32 -13.03 47.01
CA ASP A 489 -17.66 -13.50 46.65
C ASP A 489 -18.73 -12.51 47.13
N THR A 490 -19.01 -11.50 46.30
CA THR A 490 -20.05 -10.47 46.52
C THR A 490 -21.48 -11.02 46.67
N ASN A 491 -21.67 -12.34 46.57
CA ASN A 491 -22.95 -13.03 46.77
C ASN A 491 -23.07 -13.70 48.16
N LYS A 492 -22.01 -13.70 48.98
CA LYS A 492 -22.00 -14.36 50.31
C LYS A 492 -21.16 -13.58 51.33
N ASP A 493 -21.86 -12.94 52.27
CA ASP A 493 -21.25 -12.37 53.47
C ASP A 493 -20.53 -13.48 54.28
N GLN A 494 -19.28 -13.23 54.69
CA GLN A 494 -18.49 -14.17 55.50
C GLN A 494 -19.07 -14.29 56.92
N GLN A 495 -19.05 -15.47 57.56
CA GLN A 495 -19.71 -15.68 58.86
C GLN A 495 -18.77 -16.33 59.87
N PHE A 496 -18.84 -15.84 61.11
CA PHE A 496 -18.02 -16.25 62.26
C PHE A 496 -18.90 -16.33 63.51
N THR A 497 -18.66 -17.30 64.40
CA THR A 497 -19.36 -17.45 65.67
C THR A 497 -18.43 -17.47 66.88
N VAL A 498 -18.83 -16.74 67.91
CA VAL A 498 -18.19 -16.73 69.24
C VAL A 498 -19.18 -17.33 70.23
N HIS A 499 -18.81 -18.47 70.81
CA HIS A 499 -19.66 -19.23 71.72
C HIS A 499 -19.26 -18.97 73.18
N LEU A 500 -20.24 -18.68 74.03
CA LEU A 500 -20.05 -18.44 75.46
C LEU A 500 -21.07 -19.23 76.30
N GLU A 501 -20.70 -19.60 77.53
CA GLU A 501 -21.60 -20.18 78.53
C GLU A 501 -21.77 -19.24 79.73
N HIS A 502 -22.84 -19.41 80.50
CA HIS A 502 -23.03 -18.74 81.79
C HIS A 502 -22.16 -19.38 82.89
N LEU A 503 -21.37 -18.56 83.57
CA LEU A 503 -20.77 -18.94 84.85
C LEU A 503 -21.83 -18.98 85.95
N THR A 504 -21.55 -19.74 87.01
CA THR A 504 -22.43 -19.86 88.17
C THR A 504 -21.72 -19.43 89.47
N LYS A 505 -22.50 -18.99 90.45
CA LYS A 505 -22.05 -18.63 91.81
C LYS A 505 -22.83 -19.47 92.81
N VAL A 506 -22.12 -20.28 93.59
CA VAL A 506 -22.71 -20.96 94.76
C VAL A 506 -22.65 -20.00 95.95
N VAL A 507 -23.78 -19.82 96.62
CA VAL A 507 -23.90 -19.13 97.92
C VAL A 507 -24.10 -20.15 99.03
N THR A 508 -23.61 -19.82 100.22
CA THR A 508 -23.59 -20.71 101.38
C THR A 508 -23.98 -19.97 102.65
N PRO A 509 -24.28 -20.67 103.76
CA PRO A 509 -24.52 -20.03 105.05
C PRO A 509 -23.39 -19.12 105.52
N ASP A 510 -22.15 -19.40 105.14
CA ASP A 510 -20.95 -18.66 105.57
C ASP A 510 -20.47 -17.63 104.53
N ASP A 511 -20.95 -17.75 103.29
CA ASP A 511 -20.82 -16.80 102.18
C ASP A 511 -22.21 -16.58 101.52
N PRO A 512 -23.13 -15.87 102.21
CA PRO A 512 -24.50 -15.62 101.74
C PRO A 512 -24.55 -14.42 100.78
N GLY A 513 -25.55 -14.39 99.90
CA GLY A 513 -25.75 -13.25 98.99
C GLY A 513 -26.27 -12.01 99.72
N ASN A 514 -25.79 -10.83 99.32
CA ASN A 514 -26.34 -9.54 99.73
C ASN A 514 -27.20 -8.94 98.59
N PRO A 515 -28.53 -8.78 98.75
CA PRO A 515 -29.42 -8.33 97.67
C PRO A 515 -29.15 -6.92 97.14
N ASP A 516 -28.39 -6.10 97.85
CA ASP A 516 -27.95 -4.78 97.36
C ASP A 516 -26.63 -4.82 96.56
N GLU A 517 -25.92 -5.96 96.54
CA GLU A 517 -24.66 -6.14 95.81
C GLU A 517 -24.82 -6.89 94.48
N PRO A 518 -24.00 -6.59 93.46
CA PRO A 518 -23.96 -7.33 92.20
C PRO A 518 -23.34 -8.72 92.41
N ILE A 519 -23.81 -9.72 91.66
CA ILE A 519 -23.23 -11.07 91.64
C ILE A 519 -21.84 -11.05 90.97
N ASN A 520 -21.63 -10.13 90.03
CA ASN A 520 -20.36 -9.91 89.35
C ASN A 520 -19.72 -8.60 89.83
N PRO A 521 -18.61 -8.61 90.61
CA PRO A 521 -18.00 -7.39 91.11
C PRO A 521 -17.50 -6.41 90.02
N GLU A 522 -17.24 -6.91 88.81
CA GLU A 522 -16.81 -6.10 87.66
C GLU A 522 -17.97 -5.57 86.79
N ASP A 523 -19.21 -5.96 87.08
CA ASP A 523 -20.42 -5.32 86.53
C ASP A 523 -21.32 -4.79 87.66
N PRO A 524 -21.06 -3.57 88.16
CA PRO A 524 -21.80 -2.99 89.29
C PRO A 524 -23.27 -2.65 88.97
N ASN A 525 -23.68 -2.70 87.70
CA ASN A 525 -25.08 -2.54 87.27
C ASN A 525 -25.73 -3.87 86.88
N GLY A 526 -24.99 -4.98 86.99
CA GLY A 526 -25.44 -6.31 86.61
C GLY A 526 -26.42 -6.94 87.60
N PRO A 527 -26.76 -8.23 87.40
CA PRO A 527 -27.71 -8.93 88.27
C PRO A 527 -27.23 -8.94 89.73
N LYS A 528 -28.12 -8.58 90.65
CA LYS A 528 -27.89 -8.62 92.10
C LYS A 528 -28.29 -9.97 92.69
N TYR A 529 -27.77 -10.29 93.87
CA TYR A 529 -28.12 -11.52 94.58
C TYR A 529 -29.64 -11.60 94.88
N PRO A 530 -30.35 -12.69 94.54
CA PRO A 530 -31.76 -12.85 94.89
C PRO A 530 -31.98 -12.84 96.40
N LYS A 531 -33.14 -12.35 96.86
CA LYS A 531 -33.41 -12.23 98.30
C LYS A 531 -33.32 -13.57 99.03
N GLU A 532 -33.75 -14.66 98.38
CA GLU A 532 -33.68 -16.03 98.89
C GLU A 532 -32.26 -16.57 99.13
N THR A 533 -31.22 -15.78 98.82
CA THR A 533 -29.80 -16.13 99.04
C THR A 533 -29.20 -15.54 100.32
N THR A 534 -29.96 -14.75 101.08
CA THR A 534 -29.53 -14.23 102.39
C THR A 534 -29.43 -15.33 103.45
N LYS A 535 -28.67 -15.08 104.52
CA LYS A 535 -28.32 -16.09 105.53
C LYS A 535 -29.54 -16.72 106.22
N ASP A 536 -30.62 -15.98 106.42
CA ASP A 536 -31.90 -16.46 106.99
C ASP A 536 -32.69 -17.40 106.05
N HIS A 537 -32.41 -17.36 104.74
CA HIS A 537 -32.93 -18.33 103.79
C HIS A 537 -32.00 -19.54 103.58
N LEU A 538 -30.72 -19.44 103.96
CA LEU A 538 -29.72 -20.53 103.88
C LEU A 538 -29.49 -21.28 105.22
N VAL A 539 -29.95 -20.71 106.34
CA VAL A 539 -29.84 -21.26 107.70
C VAL A 539 -31.22 -21.43 108.34
N GLN A 540 -31.50 -22.63 108.84
CA GLN A 540 -32.74 -22.94 109.57
C GLN A 540 -32.40 -23.47 110.97
N GLU A 541 -32.66 -22.66 111.98
CA GLU A 541 -32.36 -22.98 113.39
C GLU A 541 -33.61 -23.56 114.09
N ILE A 542 -33.49 -24.77 114.61
CA ILE A 542 -34.52 -25.41 115.43
C ILE A 542 -34.14 -25.24 116.90
N LYS A 543 -35.08 -24.79 117.72
CA LYS A 543 -34.90 -24.57 119.17
C LYS A 543 -35.98 -25.27 119.98
N ARG A 544 -35.56 -25.90 121.09
CA ARG A 544 -36.43 -26.37 122.16
C ARG A 544 -36.04 -25.70 123.46
N THR A 545 -36.94 -24.86 123.97
CA THR A 545 -36.77 -24.19 125.27
C THR A 545 -37.65 -24.89 126.30
N ILE A 546 -37.06 -25.36 127.38
CA ILE A 546 -37.76 -25.94 128.53
C ILE A 546 -37.75 -24.89 129.65
N ARG A 547 -38.92 -24.33 129.94
CA ARG A 547 -39.11 -23.33 130.99
C ARG A 547 -39.51 -23.99 132.30
N TYR A 548 -39.03 -23.43 133.40
CA TYR A 548 -39.36 -23.87 134.76
C TYR A 548 -39.99 -22.71 135.52
N GLN A 549 -41.25 -22.83 135.90
CA GLN A 549 -42.02 -21.77 136.58
C GLN A 549 -42.79 -22.31 137.79
N TYR A 550 -43.12 -21.47 138.76
CA TYR A 550 -44.09 -21.79 139.81
C TYR A 550 -45.54 -21.56 139.32
N GLU A 551 -46.54 -21.95 140.11
CA GLU A 551 -47.97 -21.74 139.76
C GLU A 551 -48.38 -20.26 139.62
N ASP A 552 -47.58 -19.32 140.13
CA ASP A 552 -47.78 -17.87 139.94
C ASP A 552 -47.10 -17.31 138.67
N GLY A 553 -46.46 -18.17 137.87
CA GLY A 553 -45.73 -17.79 136.66
C GLY A 553 -44.33 -17.21 136.91
N SER A 554 -43.89 -17.08 138.17
CA SER A 554 -42.50 -16.68 138.47
C SER A 554 -41.51 -17.81 138.16
N GLN A 555 -40.28 -17.45 137.76
CA GLN A 555 -39.29 -18.43 137.31
C GLN A 555 -38.77 -19.28 138.47
N ALA A 556 -38.81 -20.61 138.29
CA ALA A 556 -38.42 -21.59 139.30
C ALA A 556 -37.00 -22.13 139.10
N GLN A 557 -36.53 -22.26 137.86
CA GLN A 557 -35.15 -22.62 137.49
C GLN A 557 -34.75 -21.95 136.16
N PRO A 558 -33.45 -21.86 135.82
CA PRO A 558 -32.98 -21.43 134.51
C PRO A 558 -33.57 -22.28 133.36
N ASP A 559 -34.02 -21.64 132.28
CA ASP A 559 -34.51 -22.31 131.08
C ASP A 559 -33.41 -23.24 130.48
N VAL A 560 -33.75 -24.48 130.15
CA VAL A 560 -32.86 -25.36 129.37
C VAL A 560 -33.17 -25.20 127.89
N VAL A 561 -32.22 -24.69 127.12
CA VAL A 561 -32.34 -24.54 125.65
C VAL A 561 -31.51 -25.61 124.95
N GLN A 562 -32.14 -26.29 124.00
CA GLN A 562 -31.49 -27.19 123.04
C GLN A 562 -31.67 -26.60 121.64
N THR A 563 -30.60 -26.59 120.85
CA THR A 563 -30.55 -25.95 119.53
C THR A 563 -29.90 -26.91 118.53
N ALA A 564 -30.37 -26.92 117.28
CA ALA A 564 -29.64 -27.48 116.16
C ALA A 564 -29.89 -26.66 114.90
N THR A 565 -28.89 -26.59 114.05
CA THR A 565 -28.85 -25.75 112.86
C THR A 565 -28.86 -26.62 111.61
N TYR A 566 -29.70 -26.29 110.64
CA TYR A 566 -29.64 -26.85 109.30
C TYR A 566 -29.13 -25.79 108.32
N HIS A 567 -28.29 -26.23 107.40
CA HIS A 567 -27.60 -25.44 106.38
C HIS A 567 -28.04 -25.91 104.99
N ARG A 568 -28.17 -25.01 104.02
CA ARG A 568 -28.30 -25.35 102.59
C ARG A 568 -27.55 -24.35 101.71
N THR A 569 -27.25 -24.73 100.47
CA THR A 569 -26.65 -23.84 99.46
C THR A 569 -27.63 -23.57 98.32
N MET A 570 -27.37 -22.53 97.56
CA MET A 570 -28.04 -22.25 96.28
C MET A 570 -26.99 -21.97 95.21
N THR A 571 -27.28 -22.37 93.97
CA THR A 571 -26.48 -22.03 92.80
C THR A 571 -27.25 -20.98 92.00
N ILE A 572 -26.59 -19.85 91.76
CA ILE A 572 -27.11 -18.71 91.03
C ILE A 572 -26.43 -18.65 89.66
N ASP A 573 -27.21 -18.42 88.63
CA ASP A 573 -26.74 -18.08 87.28
C ASP A 573 -26.22 -16.63 87.26
N ARG A 574 -24.97 -16.41 86.82
CA ARG A 574 -24.30 -15.10 86.96
C ARG A 574 -24.71 -14.06 85.93
N VAL A 575 -25.41 -14.45 84.86
CA VAL A 575 -25.85 -13.56 83.76
C VAL A 575 -27.29 -13.12 83.93
N THR A 576 -28.16 -14.03 84.39
CA THR A 576 -29.60 -13.77 84.62
C THR A 576 -29.92 -13.44 86.08
N GLY A 577 -29.00 -13.73 87.00
CA GLY A 577 -29.17 -13.58 88.45
C GLY A 577 -30.13 -14.60 89.09
N LYS A 578 -30.66 -15.58 88.35
CA LYS A 578 -31.68 -16.51 88.87
C LYS A 578 -31.06 -17.63 89.69
N VAL A 579 -31.75 -18.07 90.75
CA VAL A 579 -31.42 -19.34 91.42
C VAL A 579 -31.79 -20.50 90.49
N ILE A 580 -30.78 -21.23 90.01
CA ILE A 580 -30.92 -22.38 89.10
C ILE A 580 -30.82 -23.74 89.82
N ALA A 581 -30.27 -23.77 91.03
CA ALA A 581 -30.31 -24.95 91.90
C ALA A 581 -30.38 -24.57 93.38
N THR A 582 -30.93 -25.47 94.20
CA THR A 582 -30.97 -25.35 95.67
C THR A 582 -30.67 -26.72 96.27
N SER A 583 -29.77 -26.80 97.24
CA SER A 583 -29.44 -28.07 97.90
C SER A 583 -30.56 -28.52 98.84
N ALA A 584 -30.58 -29.82 99.15
CA ALA A 584 -31.27 -30.30 100.34
C ALA A 584 -30.67 -29.65 101.60
N TRP A 585 -31.48 -29.60 102.67
CA TRP A 585 -31.02 -29.18 103.99
C TRP A 585 -30.11 -30.26 104.62
N VAL A 586 -28.94 -29.84 105.10
CA VAL A 586 -27.95 -30.67 105.78
C VAL A 586 -27.82 -30.20 107.23
N LEU A 587 -27.73 -31.14 108.19
CA LEU A 587 -27.45 -30.79 109.58
C LEU A 587 -26.05 -30.18 109.69
N LYS A 588 -25.91 -29.05 110.39
CA LYS A 588 -24.63 -28.39 110.63
C LYS A 588 -23.66 -29.32 111.36
N GLN A 589 -22.43 -29.39 110.89
CA GLN A 589 -21.38 -30.21 111.49
C GLN A 589 -21.14 -29.81 112.96
N GLY A 590 -21.34 -30.76 113.88
CA GLY A 590 -21.22 -30.56 115.33
C GLY A 590 -22.56 -30.51 116.08
N ASP A 591 -23.66 -30.17 115.39
CA ASP A 591 -25.00 -30.21 115.95
C ASP A 591 -25.56 -31.66 115.92
N ASN A 592 -26.71 -31.88 116.56
CA ASN A 592 -27.36 -33.19 116.65
C ASN A 592 -28.84 -33.08 116.27
N ASN A 593 -29.33 -33.97 115.40
CA ASN A 593 -30.76 -34.05 115.04
C ASN A 593 -31.63 -34.70 116.14
N ILE A 594 -31.07 -34.93 117.32
CA ILE A 594 -31.76 -35.48 118.50
C ILE A 594 -31.59 -34.54 119.69
N PHE A 595 -32.67 -33.88 120.07
CA PHE A 595 -32.81 -33.21 121.35
C PHE A 595 -33.03 -34.26 122.45
N LYS A 596 -31.93 -34.61 123.14
CA LYS A 596 -31.91 -35.55 124.28
C LYS A 596 -32.96 -35.18 125.33
N ALA A 597 -33.52 -36.18 126.00
CA ALA A 597 -34.40 -35.97 127.14
C ALA A 597 -33.71 -35.14 128.24
N VAL A 598 -34.49 -34.34 128.97
CA VAL A 598 -34.02 -33.44 130.04
C VAL A 598 -34.82 -33.75 131.29
N ILE A 599 -34.15 -34.20 132.34
CA ILE A 599 -34.77 -34.46 133.65
C ILE A 599 -35.13 -33.12 134.29
N THR A 600 -36.35 -33.02 134.82
CA THR A 600 -36.81 -31.83 135.55
C THR A 600 -36.07 -31.73 136.89
N PRO A 601 -35.45 -30.59 137.24
CA PRO A 601 -34.82 -30.40 138.54
C PRO A 601 -35.79 -30.60 139.72
N GLU A 602 -35.32 -31.14 140.83
CA GLU A 602 -36.14 -31.16 142.06
C GLU A 602 -36.01 -29.82 142.80
N ILE A 603 -37.13 -29.30 143.31
CA ILE A 603 -37.17 -28.09 144.14
C ILE A 603 -37.80 -28.45 145.49
N ALA A 604 -37.04 -28.29 146.57
CA ALA A 604 -37.49 -28.64 147.90
C ALA A 604 -38.78 -27.90 148.29
N GLY A 605 -39.82 -28.66 148.65
CA GLY A 605 -41.14 -28.13 149.00
C GLY A 605 -42.09 -27.90 147.82
N TYR A 606 -41.71 -28.27 146.59
CA TYR A 606 -42.57 -28.23 145.40
C TYR A 606 -42.56 -29.58 144.66
N THR A 607 -43.54 -29.78 143.78
CA THR A 607 -43.64 -30.93 142.87
C THR A 607 -43.90 -30.41 141.45
N PRO A 608 -43.09 -30.78 140.44
CA PRO A 608 -43.34 -30.37 139.05
C PRO A 608 -44.47 -31.20 138.41
N ASP A 609 -45.14 -30.61 137.42
CA ASP A 609 -46.16 -31.27 136.59
C ASP A 609 -45.61 -32.47 135.79
N ARG A 610 -44.31 -32.45 135.46
CA ARG A 610 -43.60 -33.54 134.76
C ARG A 610 -42.20 -33.77 135.31
N LYS A 611 -41.80 -35.05 135.42
CA LYS A 611 -40.48 -35.46 135.91
C LYS A 611 -39.34 -35.28 134.90
N GLN A 612 -39.69 -35.23 133.61
CA GLN A 612 -38.74 -34.95 132.53
C GLN A 612 -39.47 -34.38 131.31
N VAL A 613 -38.69 -33.84 130.38
CA VAL A 613 -39.10 -33.58 129.00
C VAL A 613 -38.45 -34.65 128.12
N GLU A 614 -39.26 -35.36 127.36
CA GLU A 614 -38.83 -36.50 126.55
C GLU A 614 -37.83 -36.14 125.44
N LEU A 615 -37.23 -37.16 124.84
CA LEU A 615 -36.40 -37.02 123.64
C LEU A 615 -37.24 -36.53 122.45
N LEU A 616 -36.67 -35.72 121.57
CA LEU A 616 -37.26 -35.37 120.27
C LEU A 616 -36.22 -35.50 119.16
N GLU A 617 -36.55 -36.25 118.10
CA GLU A 617 -35.85 -36.18 116.82
C GLU A 617 -36.39 -35.00 115.99
N ILE A 618 -35.49 -34.30 115.31
CA ILE A 618 -35.79 -33.08 114.56
C ILE A 618 -35.26 -33.15 113.12
N SER A 619 -35.84 -32.33 112.26
CA SER A 619 -35.44 -32.09 110.89
C SER A 619 -35.53 -30.59 110.59
N ALA A 620 -35.05 -30.14 109.42
CA ALA A 620 -35.16 -28.74 109.00
C ALA A 620 -36.61 -28.21 108.92
N THR A 621 -37.63 -29.08 108.82
CA THR A 621 -39.04 -28.66 108.83
C THR A 621 -39.71 -28.76 110.20
N THR A 622 -39.00 -29.26 111.23
CA THR A 622 -39.54 -29.36 112.60
C THR A 622 -39.63 -27.97 113.22
N LYS A 623 -40.81 -27.59 113.72
CA LYS A 623 -41.01 -26.29 114.36
C LYS A 623 -40.32 -26.22 115.72
N SER A 624 -39.65 -25.10 115.99
CA SER A 624 -39.16 -24.75 117.32
C SER A 624 -40.31 -24.71 118.34
N GLN A 625 -40.06 -25.17 119.57
CA GLN A 625 -41.09 -25.31 120.60
C GLN A 625 -40.64 -24.82 121.98
N VAL A 626 -41.60 -24.32 122.75
CA VAL A 626 -41.43 -23.97 124.17
C VAL A 626 -42.26 -24.95 125.00
N ILE A 627 -41.60 -25.66 125.91
CA ILE A 627 -42.22 -26.61 126.83
C ILE A 627 -42.14 -26.01 128.22
N VAL A 628 -43.28 -25.85 128.88
CA VAL A 628 -43.35 -25.28 130.23
C VAL A 628 -43.54 -26.38 131.27
N VAL A 629 -42.70 -26.35 132.30
CA VAL A 629 -42.73 -27.20 133.48
C VAL A 629 -43.16 -26.33 134.67
N THR A 630 -44.23 -26.72 135.36
CA THR A 630 -44.85 -25.91 136.43
C THR A 630 -44.73 -26.61 137.78
N TYR A 631 -44.19 -25.91 138.77
CA TYR A 631 -43.96 -26.39 140.13
C TYR A 631 -45.08 -25.98 141.08
N LYS A 632 -45.83 -26.98 141.55
CA LYS A 632 -46.90 -26.85 142.55
C LYS A 632 -46.34 -26.96 143.97
N LYS A 633 -46.80 -26.08 144.87
CA LYS A 633 -46.31 -26.06 146.26
C LYS A 633 -46.88 -27.22 147.09
N ASN A 634 -46.02 -27.91 147.84
CA ASN A 634 -46.41 -29.08 148.62
C ASN A 634 -47.13 -28.66 149.92
N ALA A 635 -48.19 -29.39 150.30
CA ALA A 635 -49.02 -29.06 151.47
C ALA A 635 -48.39 -29.49 152.81
N ALA A 636 -48.65 -28.73 153.87
CA ALA A 636 -48.08 -28.97 155.20
C ALA A 636 -48.81 -30.11 155.98
N PRO A 637 -48.09 -30.98 156.72
CA PRO A 637 -48.67 -32.15 157.38
C PRO A 637 -49.38 -31.85 158.71
N LYS A 638 -50.41 -32.64 159.03
CA LYS A 638 -51.12 -32.67 160.34
C LYS A 638 -50.55 -33.77 161.25
N LYS A 639 -50.75 -33.66 162.57
CA LYS A 639 -50.03 -34.43 163.61
C LYS A 639 -50.99 -35.11 164.61
N VAL A 640 -50.88 -36.45 164.77
CA VAL A 640 -51.60 -37.28 165.77
C VAL A 640 -50.74 -38.48 166.19
N LEU A 641 -50.88 -38.98 167.43
CA LEU A 641 -50.21 -40.15 168.06
C LEU A 641 -51.20 -40.79 169.09
N PRO A 642 -50.99 -42.02 169.64
CA PRO A 642 -50.22 -43.21 169.17
C PRO A 642 -50.86 -44.61 169.51
N LYS A 643 -50.12 -45.72 169.27
CA LYS A 643 -50.24 -47.10 169.86
C LYS A 643 -51.39 -48.02 169.35
N THR A 644 -51.33 -49.38 169.35
CA THR A 644 -50.28 -50.42 169.61
C THR A 644 -50.68 -51.83 169.11
N GLY A 645 -49.74 -52.64 168.59
CA GLY A 645 -49.60 -54.12 168.70
C GLY A 645 -50.69 -55.09 168.16
N ASP A 646 -50.42 -56.39 167.89
CA ASP A 646 -49.15 -57.14 167.72
C ASP A 646 -49.41 -58.54 167.07
N ALA A 647 -48.35 -59.34 166.83
CA ALA A 647 -48.25 -60.71 166.22
C ALA A 647 -48.43 -60.79 164.67
N ALA A 648 -47.57 -61.42 163.84
CA ALA A 648 -46.77 -62.67 163.88
C ALA A 648 -47.62 -63.95 163.59
N HIS A 649 -47.18 -65.05 162.93
CA HIS A 649 -46.00 -65.49 162.14
C HIS A 649 -46.39 -66.84 161.42
N MET A 650 -45.72 -67.51 160.46
CA MET A 650 -44.49 -67.38 159.64
C MET A 650 -44.56 -68.41 158.46
N GLN A 651 -43.65 -68.36 157.46
CA GLN A 651 -43.30 -69.46 156.49
C GLN A 651 -44.39 -69.89 155.46
N ALA A 652 -44.11 -70.65 154.37
CA ALA A 652 -42.94 -70.72 153.47
C ALA A 652 -43.22 -71.56 152.18
N LYS A 653 -42.38 -71.37 151.14
CA LYS A 653 -41.95 -72.35 150.11
C LYS A 653 -42.94 -72.90 149.05
N ALA A 654 -42.29 -73.42 147.98
CA ALA A 654 -42.72 -74.45 147.02
C ALA A 654 -43.74 -74.09 145.92
N LEU A 655 -43.73 -74.74 144.74
CA LEU A 655 -42.60 -75.21 143.90
C LEU A 655 -43.14 -75.59 142.49
N GLY A 656 -42.34 -75.41 141.44
CA GLY A 656 -42.51 -76.07 140.14
C GLY A 656 -43.49 -75.41 139.15
N GLY A 657 -43.21 -75.32 137.85
CA GLY A 657 -41.91 -75.56 137.17
C GLY A 657 -42.05 -75.90 135.69
N ILE A 658 -40.90 -76.17 135.04
CA ILE A 658 -40.72 -77.00 133.82
C ILE A 658 -41.23 -76.36 132.50
N LEU A 659 -40.46 -76.26 131.40
CA LEU A 659 -39.01 -76.44 131.18
C LEU A 659 -38.60 -75.90 129.78
N VAL A 660 -37.29 -75.66 129.56
CA VAL A 660 -36.56 -75.42 128.28
C VAL A 660 -37.01 -74.23 127.41
N GLY A 661 -36.14 -73.29 126.98
CA GLY A 661 -34.74 -73.03 127.37
C GLY A 661 -33.83 -72.63 126.19
N MET A 662 -32.63 -72.12 126.55
CA MET A 662 -31.45 -71.89 125.69
C MET A 662 -31.59 -70.80 124.60
N SER A 663 -30.54 -70.06 124.20
CA SER A 663 -29.21 -69.81 124.79
C SER A 663 -28.55 -68.62 124.07
N SER A 664 -27.45 -68.08 124.62
CA SER A 664 -26.33 -67.37 123.94
C SER A 664 -26.64 -66.25 122.91
N LEU A 665 -26.18 -65.00 123.05
CA LEU A 665 -24.81 -64.49 123.27
C LEU A 665 -23.82 -64.78 122.12
N MET A 666 -23.06 -63.75 121.72
CA MET A 666 -21.99 -63.73 120.70
C MET A 666 -22.43 -63.85 119.22
N GLY A 667 -21.75 -63.08 118.36
CA GLY A 667 -22.06 -62.98 116.91
C GLY A 667 -21.44 -61.77 116.20
N LEU A 668 -20.23 -61.35 116.59
CA LEU A 668 -19.49 -60.25 115.95
C LEU A 668 -18.45 -60.81 114.95
N MET A 669 -18.01 -60.00 113.98
CA MET A 669 -16.98 -60.25 112.95
C MET A 669 -17.41 -60.99 111.67
N GLY A 670 -16.66 -60.72 110.57
CA GLY A 670 -16.94 -61.12 109.18
C GLY A 670 -17.12 -59.88 108.28
N PHE A 671 -16.11 -59.07 107.94
CA PHE A 671 -14.86 -59.39 107.20
C PHE A 671 -15.16 -60.02 105.81
N LEU A 672 -14.61 -59.57 104.67
CA LEU A 672 -13.46 -58.68 104.37
C LEU A 672 -13.91 -57.38 103.64
N GLU A 673 -13.24 -56.22 103.67
CA GLU A 673 -11.81 -55.81 103.67
C GLU A 673 -11.11 -55.67 102.30
N LYS A 674 -10.47 -54.49 102.10
CA LYS A 674 -9.20 -54.25 101.34
C LYS A 674 -9.22 -54.47 99.81
N ARG A 675 -8.36 -53.85 98.98
CA ARG A 675 -7.30 -52.80 99.08
C ARG A 675 -7.28 -52.10 97.70
N ARG A 676 -7.19 -50.78 97.54
CA ARG A 676 -6.05 -49.85 97.77
C ARG A 676 -4.75 -50.26 97.03
N LYS A 677 -4.41 -49.51 95.96
CA LYS A 677 -3.08 -48.94 95.58
C LYS A 677 -3.30 -48.06 94.31
N THR A 678 -2.80 -46.83 94.21
CA THR A 678 -1.43 -46.36 93.84
C THR A 678 -0.91 -46.99 92.55
N GLU A 679 -0.23 -46.25 91.66
CA GLU A 679 0.35 -44.90 91.79
C GLU A 679 -0.39 -43.80 91.00
#